data_AF-A0A485LBH3-F1
#
_entry.id   AF-A0A485LBH3-F1
#
_cell.length_a   1.000
_cell.length_b   1.000
_cell.length_c   1.000
_cell.angle_alpha   90.00
_cell.angle_beta   90.00
_cell.angle_gamma   90.00
#
_symmetry.space_group_name_H-M   'P 1'
#
loop_
_entity.id
_entity.type
_entity.pdbx_description
1 polymer ?
#
loop_
_entity_poly.entity_id
_entity_poly.type
_entity_poly.pdbx_seq_one_letter_code
_entity_poly.pdbx_strand_id
1 'polypeptide(L)'
;MQLTQETINMDGTFDATNAVVQFAANYGAQMQHTDLATVEASVAGLRVTDPCLVPWIFTQYCFVDFNRRWELANSATRLRRCQQHMTTNGAVYLESMLRNIDFSVFQTCWGHAFDVAVGQELSRSDAGQAWMKNVTRSPKLALASEVAYWHSVGITIFNTQWQNFKQMGLINSYAIQSAYNSLFPMTLQTQNAAFRLPKQTTFKMYWGFANDFVAVSLNSSAINGRSLVRSSPVFAFRNTTAQTMLASNGTLASPLPSGLVLIQDAIGPFGSIDMWSLSPPAALTNAVHTIVTSLRQTLTRNAVVENVTAQVAYASLTDGSSGLYPAPQSWIDLGHCTIGGSVLCPQMLVSSCITPALGLKPYLSFSMVCSEYINYITLTPVRQTIVAAITLAGLTNVTTDERNAICVQDPGFYGVCISYLGETALFVQHFMNVSALDALVQHANAAVQAVGFELIQYGAVDMLSPVQLDRLLLFNPLDSRFDMYAWMFMVEWALGIREAVRFEGDHGALTVVTEPLQPLQQEVNVAEFPSSVAFYMRGTVTYVTGIMIALFSLALVYALVSRGYVEVLNLLELQRVGAIVWIGRPILCVRSLTALGMLASATVHLDTTGNISMFTEPPNPWYKTLLSANEVTWLVAIVNDIAMSVTKDYTSYYATINSILVWIIAFVLSYTSPIQHAVEIDKQCHVVHVDFQVECTSAVVQIGAPTRLVTLMCIAWTCNVTCYVVTRIVLGRERLQTNAVHSIFLYAGAKYLFLISPWVHNDIYYMDRMSGLLNGLLTIERENVIYGLDVKLWHMFRIDVHRDATIVATNPMHKASKYAIPLAMT
;
A
#
# COMPACT_ATOMS: atom_id res chain seq x y z
N MET A 1 -12.15 -2.34 -8.46
CA MET A 1 -11.15 -2.72 -9.48
C MET A 1 -10.87 -4.22 -9.38
N GLN A 2 -10.45 -4.89 -10.45
CA GLN A 2 -10.04 -6.31 -10.43
C GLN A 2 -8.50 -6.40 -10.49
N LEU A 3 -7.87 -7.35 -9.79
CA LEU A 3 -6.39 -7.50 -9.85
C LEU A 3 -5.93 -8.05 -11.20
N THR A 4 -6.81 -8.77 -11.90
CA THR A 4 -6.58 -9.32 -13.24
C THR A 4 -6.62 -8.27 -14.36
N GLN A 5 -6.75 -6.98 -14.04
CA GLN A 5 -6.70 -5.93 -15.04
C GLN A 5 -5.30 -5.79 -15.64
N GLU A 6 -5.22 -5.78 -16.97
CA GLU A 6 -3.97 -5.65 -17.73
C GLU A 6 -3.16 -4.40 -17.34
N THR A 7 -3.83 -3.37 -16.83
CA THR A 7 -3.23 -2.09 -16.44
C THR A 7 -2.34 -2.20 -15.19
N ILE A 8 -2.47 -3.27 -14.39
CA ILE A 8 -1.70 -3.51 -13.16
C ILE A 8 -0.40 -4.27 -13.47
N ASN A 9 -0.31 -4.92 -14.63
CA ASN A 9 0.83 -5.77 -15.01
C ASN A 9 2.15 -5.00 -14.95
N MET A 10 3.20 -5.67 -14.50
CA MET A 10 4.53 -5.08 -14.32
C MET A 10 5.61 -5.88 -15.03
N ASP A 11 6.62 -5.17 -15.53
CA ASP A 11 7.85 -5.76 -16.06
C ASP A 11 8.68 -6.33 -14.89
N GLY A 12 9.20 -7.54 -15.06
CA GLY A 12 10.03 -8.24 -14.07
C GLY A 12 9.34 -9.46 -13.44
N THR A 13 10.13 -10.24 -12.70
CA THR A 13 9.69 -11.42 -11.96
C THR A 13 9.57 -11.09 -10.46
N PHE A 14 8.37 -11.20 -9.90
CA PHE A 14 8.09 -10.90 -8.49
C PHE A 14 7.80 -12.16 -7.64
N ASP A 15 8.18 -13.34 -8.15
CA ASP A 15 8.02 -14.65 -7.50
C ASP A 15 9.23 -15.07 -6.64
N ALA A 16 10.30 -14.27 -6.60
CA ALA A 16 11.49 -14.51 -5.79
C ALA A 16 11.23 -14.35 -4.29
N THR A 17 11.97 -15.08 -3.45
CA THR A 17 11.83 -15.02 -1.98
C THR A 17 12.14 -13.64 -1.40
N ASN A 18 12.97 -12.84 -2.09
CA ASN A 18 13.30 -11.46 -1.74
C ASN A 18 12.84 -10.52 -2.86
N ALA A 19 11.59 -10.65 -3.29
CA ALA A 19 11.03 -9.73 -4.27
C ALA A 19 11.12 -8.29 -3.76
N VAL A 20 11.72 -7.42 -4.57
CA VAL A 20 11.89 -5.99 -4.30
C VAL A 20 10.92 -5.22 -5.18
N VAL A 21 10.18 -4.30 -4.57
CA VAL A 21 9.32 -3.36 -5.29
C VAL A 21 9.96 -1.97 -5.25
N GLN A 22 9.88 -1.25 -6.36
CA GLN A 22 10.41 0.10 -6.51
C GLN A 22 9.30 1.15 -6.35
N PHE A 23 9.58 2.20 -5.58
CA PHE A 23 8.67 3.31 -5.33
C PHE A 23 9.35 4.65 -5.56
N ALA A 24 8.57 5.67 -5.91
CA ALA A 24 9.05 7.04 -5.95
C ALA A 24 9.48 7.50 -4.55
N ALA A 25 10.74 7.94 -4.41
CA ALA A 25 11.31 8.34 -3.12
C ALA A 25 10.82 9.71 -2.63
N ASN A 26 10.15 10.49 -3.49
CA ASN A 26 9.52 11.77 -3.13
C ASN A 26 8.01 11.64 -2.90
N TYR A 27 7.42 10.44 -2.92
CA TYR A 27 5.96 10.30 -2.85
C TYR A 27 5.37 10.95 -1.59
N GLY A 28 6.04 10.84 -0.43
CA GLY A 28 5.64 11.55 0.79
C GLY A 28 5.69 13.07 0.67
N ALA A 29 6.73 13.61 0.03
CA ALA A 29 6.85 15.04 -0.22
C ALA A 29 5.78 15.53 -1.22
N GLN A 30 5.50 14.75 -2.26
CA GLN A 30 4.44 15.04 -3.22
C GLN A 30 3.08 15.09 -2.52
N MET A 31 2.74 14.07 -1.71
CA MET A 31 1.49 14.05 -0.94
C MET A 31 1.34 15.29 -0.04
N GLN A 32 2.43 15.72 0.59
CA GLN A 32 2.41 16.93 1.42
C GLN A 32 2.11 18.20 0.61
N HIS A 33 2.77 18.38 -0.53
CA HIS A 33 2.64 19.60 -1.34
C HIS A 33 1.37 19.61 -2.23
N THR A 34 0.71 18.46 -2.41
CA THR A 34 -0.56 18.34 -3.16
C THR A 34 -1.75 18.05 -2.26
N ASP A 35 -1.96 16.78 -1.94
CA ASP A 35 -3.22 16.24 -1.44
C ASP A 35 -3.45 16.68 0.01
N LEU A 36 -2.37 16.93 0.75
CA LEU A 36 -2.38 17.32 2.16
C LEU A 36 -2.09 18.82 2.37
N ALA A 37 -1.88 19.59 1.30
CA ALA A 37 -1.75 21.05 1.38
C ALA A 37 -3.09 21.77 1.62
N THR A 38 -4.16 21.01 1.91
CA THR A 38 -5.49 21.54 2.25
C THR A 38 -5.52 22.11 3.66
N VAL A 39 -6.48 23.01 3.92
CA VAL A 39 -6.66 23.62 5.24
C VAL A 39 -7.06 22.56 6.27
N GLU A 40 -7.93 21.63 5.89
CA GLU A 40 -8.42 20.54 6.73
C GLU A 40 -7.29 19.64 7.23
N ALA A 41 -6.47 19.14 6.30
CA ALA A 41 -5.34 18.26 6.62
C ALA A 41 -4.28 19.01 7.44
N SER A 42 -4.03 20.28 7.11
CA SER A 42 -3.01 21.08 7.79
C SER A 42 -3.42 21.49 9.20
N VAL A 43 -4.67 21.90 9.44
CA VAL A 43 -5.17 22.21 10.79
C VAL A 43 -5.15 20.97 11.67
N ALA A 44 -5.55 19.80 11.14
CA ALA A 44 -5.45 18.54 11.86
C ALA A 44 -3.99 18.18 12.16
N GLY A 45 -3.11 18.26 11.17
CA GLY A 45 -1.68 17.97 11.29
C GLY A 45 -0.96 18.89 12.28
N LEU A 46 -1.24 20.20 12.27
CA LEU A 46 -0.64 21.16 13.20
C LEU A 46 -0.99 20.87 14.66
N ARG A 47 -2.18 20.31 14.92
CA ARG A 47 -2.64 19.97 16.29
C ARG A 47 -1.95 18.75 16.88
N VAL A 48 -1.42 17.86 16.03
CA VAL A 48 -0.68 16.66 16.45
C VAL A 48 0.84 16.82 16.30
N THR A 49 1.28 17.86 15.60
CA THR A 49 2.70 18.21 15.44
C THR A 49 3.30 18.61 16.79
N ASP A 50 4.51 18.13 17.08
CA ASP A 50 5.27 18.54 18.27
C ASP A 50 5.52 20.06 18.24
N PRO A 51 5.02 20.83 19.22
CA PRO A 51 5.20 22.27 19.26
C PRO A 51 6.68 22.71 19.26
N CYS A 52 7.61 21.89 19.77
CA CYS A 52 9.04 22.18 19.75
C CYS A 52 9.65 22.08 18.35
N LEU A 53 9.00 21.41 17.41
CA LEU A 53 9.44 21.28 16.03
C LEU A 53 8.76 22.27 15.08
N VAL A 54 7.78 23.05 15.54
CA VAL A 54 7.04 24.02 14.72
C VAL A 54 7.96 25.04 14.00
N PRO A 55 9.01 25.62 14.62
CA PRO A 55 9.91 26.53 13.91
C PRO A 55 10.72 25.85 12.77
N TRP A 56 10.74 24.52 12.71
CA TRP A 56 11.33 23.74 11.63
C TRP A 56 10.37 23.45 10.48
N ILE A 57 9.08 23.81 10.59
CA ILE A 57 8.17 23.85 9.44
C ILE A 57 8.70 24.93 8.50
N PHE A 58 9.10 24.50 7.31
CA PHE A 58 9.91 25.31 6.41
C PHE A 58 9.04 26.26 5.61
N THR A 59 8.88 27.46 6.15
CA THR A 59 8.16 28.56 5.54
C THR A 59 8.83 29.87 5.93
N GLN A 60 8.91 30.79 4.98
CA GLN A 60 9.37 32.14 5.26
C GLN A 60 8.15 33.02 5.53
N TYR A 61 7.91 33.32 6.82
CA TYR A 61 6.72 34.05 7.24
C TYR A 61 6.63 35.44 6.62
N CYS A 62 5.43 35.80 6.18
CA CYS A 62 5.09 37.12 5.65
C CYS A 62 4.39 37.98 6.70
N PHE A 63 3.53 37.37 7.51
CA PHE A 63 2.63 38.08 8.43
C PHE A 63 2.56 37.35 9.78
N VAL A 64 2.32 38.11 10.85
CA VAL A 64 2.03 37.54 12.16
C VAL A 64 0.60 37.01 12.22
N ASP A 65 -0.36 37.81 11.75
CA ASP A 65 -1.80 37.57 11.89
C ASP A 65 -2.53 37.49 10.55
N PHE A 66 -3.69 36.82 10.51
CA PHE A 66 -4.49 36.69 9.28
C PHE A 66 -5.00 38.04 8.75
N ASN A 67 -5.18 39.04 9.62
CA ASN A 67 -5.57 40.39 9.18
C ASN A 67 -4.39 41.21 8.65
N ARG A 68 -3.17 40.65 8.62
CA ARG A 68 -1.95 41.29 8.08
C ARG A 68 -1.66 42.64 8.76
N ARG A 69 -1.95 42.76 10.05
CA ARG A 69 -1.66 43.96 10.86
C ARG A 69 -0.18 44.09 11.15
N TRP A 70 0.50 42.96 11.34
CA TRP A 70 1.94 42.93 11.59
C TRP A 70 2.64 42.08 10.53
N GLU A 71 3.71 42.64 9.98
CA GLU A 71 4.48 42.05 8.89
C GLU A 71 5.79 41.45 9.42
N LEU A 72 6.17 40.28 8.88
CA LEU A 72 7.38 39.52 9.25
C LEU A 72 8.39 39.38 8.10
N ALA A 73 8.04 39.77 6.88
CA ALA A 73 8.96 39.66 5.74
C ALA A 73 10.28 40.41 6.02
N ASN A 74 11.41 39.77 5.71
CA ASN A 74 12.74 40.31 5.99
C ASN A 74 13.08 41.58 5.17
N SER A 75 12.57 41.70 3.93
CA SER A 75 12.76 42.84 3.04
C SER A 75 11.42 43.47 2.60
N ALA A 76 11.47 44.74 2.17
CA ALA A 76 10.28 45.43 1.64
C ALA A 76 9.84 44.87 0.28
N THR A 77 10.78 44.36 -0.53
CA THR A 77 10.47 43.74 -1.82
C THR A 77 9.81 42.38 -1.62
N ARG A 78 10.33 41.57 -0.69
CA ARG A 78 9.68 40.32 -0.30
C ARG A 78 8.27 40.54 0.24
N LEU A 79 8.07 41.57 1.08
CA LEU A 79 6.74 41.90 1.58
C LEU A 79 5.73 42.16 0.45
N ARG A 80 6.13 42.91 -0.60
CA ARG A 80 5.27 43.15 -1.76
C ARG A 80 4.92 41.84 -2.47
N ARG A 81 5.90 40.95 -2.64
CA ARG A 81 5.68 39.61 -3.22
C ARG A 81 4.68 38.79 -2.39
N CYS A 82 4.82 38.79 -1.07
CA CYS A 82 3.86 38.15 -0.15
C CYS A 82 2.43 38.68 -0.35
N GLN A 83 2.26 40.00 -0.39
CA GLN A 83 0.95 40.66 -0.53
C GLN A 83 0.30 40.36 -1.89
N GLN A 84 1.09 40.22 -2.95
CA GLN A 84 0.60 39.98 -4.31
C GLN A 84 0.25 38.52 -4.57
N HIS A 85 1.04 37.57 -4.05
CA HIS A 85 0.97 36.17 -4.51
C HIS A 85 0.76 35.12 -3.41
N MET A 86 0.89 35.47 -2.12
CA MET A 86 0.92 34.46 -1.04
C MET A 86 -0.18 34.63 0.02
N THR A 87 -1.08 35.59 -0.15
CA THR A 87 -2.08 35.93 0.87
C THR A 87 -3.09 34.81 1.15
N THR A 88 -3.32 33.90 0.20
CA THR A 88 -4.22 32.74 0.34
C THR A 88 -3.55 31.51 0.95
N ASN A 89 -2.21 31.53 1.11
CA ASN A 89 -1.45 30.42 1.67
C ASN A 89 -1.29 30.60 3.20
N GLY A 90 -1.95 29.76 3.99
CA GLY A 90 -1.89 29.79 5.45
C GLY A 90 -0.48 29.61 6.02
N ALA A 91 0.42 28.93 5.31
CA ALA A 91 1.77 28.65 5.76
C ALA A 91 2.64 29.91 5.93
N VAL A 92 2.30 31.04 5.31
CA VAL A 92 3.06 32.30 5.47
C VAL A 92 2.60 33.16 6.67
N TYR A 93 1.59 32.70 7.41
CA TYR A 93 1.04 33.38 8.58
C TYR A 93 1.44 32.67 9.87
N LEU A 94 2.05 33.38 10.82
CA LEU A 94 2.44 32.79 12.10
C LEU A 94 1.22 32.38 12.94
N GLU A 95 0.11 33.12 12.82
CA GLU A 95 -1.19 32.81 13.45
C GLU A 95 -1.67 31.40 13.11
N SER A 96 -1.46 30.94 11.87
CA SER A 96 -1.88 29.59 11.44
C SER A 96 -1.33 28.49 12.36
N MET A 97 -0.05 28.59 12.71
CA MET A 97 0.67 27.64 13.56
C MET A 97 0.23 27.79 15.02
N LEU A 98 0.34 28.99 15.57
CA LEU A 98 0.15 29.26 16.99
C LEU A 98 -1.29 28.97 17.46
N ARG A 99 -2.27 29.14 16.57
CA ARG A 99 -3.67 28.77 16.86
C ARG A 99 -3.84 27.28 17.05
N ASN A 100 -3.04 26.44 16.41
CA ASN A 100 -3.27 24.99 16.36
C ASN A 100 -2.36 24.17 17.24
N ILE A 101 -1.26 24.72 17.73
CA ILE A 101 -0.32 24.00 18.59
C ILE A 101 -0.63 24.19 20.08
N ASP A 102 -0.11 23.31 20.94
CA ASP A 102 -0.03 23.58 22.37
C ASP A 102 1.02 24.66 22.64
N PHE A 103 0.53 25.86 22.90
CA PHE A 103 1.38 27.02 23.12
C PHE A 103 2.25 26.89 24.38
N SER A 104 1.81 26.15 25.40
CA SER A 104 2.58 25.99 26.65
C SER A 104 3.85 25.17 26.44
N VAL A 105 3.76 24.11 25.62
CA VAL A 105 4.91 23.31 25.19
C VAL A 105 5.81 24.12 24.26
N PHE A 106 5.24 24.83 23.29
CA PHE A 106 5.99 25.74 22.42
C PHE A 106 6.80 26.77 23.23
N GLN A 107 6.19 27.35 24.26
CA GLN A 107 6.83 28.35 25.11
C GLN A 107 7.99 27.77 25.93
N THR A 108 7.94 26.47 26.27
CA THR A 108 9.05 25.78 26.96
C THR A 108 10.28 25.67 26.06
N CYS A 109 10.10 25.41 24.77
CA CYS A 109 11.21 25.24 23.82
C CYS A 109 11.69 26.56 23.19
N TRP A 110 10.75 27.45 22.84
CA TRP A 110 11.01 28.64 22.02
C TRP A 110 10.50 29.95 22.62
N GLY A 111 9.95 29.95 23.83
CA GLY A 111 9.30 31.12 24.44
C GLY A 111 10.17 32.37 24.47
N HIS A 112 11.41 32.26 24.95
CA HIS A 112 12.34 33.40 24.98
C HIS A 112 12.60 33.98 23.58
N ALA A 113 12.90 33.12 22.61
CA ALA A 113 13.17 33.55 21.24
C ALA A 113 11.93 34.16 20.58
N PHE A 114 10.76 33.57 20.81
CA PHE A 114 9.47 34.08 20.32
C PHE A 114 9.13 35.44 20.94
N ASP A 115 9.36 35.63 22.23
CA ASP A 115 9.11 36.89 22.92
C ASP A 115 10.00 38.00 22.35
N VAL A 116 11.29 37.73 22.14
CA VAL A 116 12.22 38.70 21.52
C VAL A 116 11.83 38.99 20.06
N ALA A 117 11.56 37.95 19.27
CA ALA A 117 11.25 38.08 17.85
C ALA A 117 9.92 38.81 17.61
N VAL A 118 8.88 38.49 18.37
CA VAL A 118 7.49 38.86 18.08
C VAL A 118 6.77 39.38 19.33
N GLY A 119 6.77 38.61 20.42
CA GLY A 119 5.89 38.85 21.57
C GLY A 119 6.02 40.24 22.22
N GLN A 120 7.25 40.73 22.39
CA GLN A 120 7.54 42.03 23.01
C GLN A 120 7.07 43.21 22.16
N GLU A 121 7.10 43.11 20.83
CA GLU A 121 6.58 44.18 19.97
C GLU A 121 5.05 44.21 20.02
N LEU A 122 4.42 43.04 19.95
CA LEU A 122 2.96 42.94 19.99
C LEU A 122 2.36 43.40 21.33
N SER A 123 3.06 43.16 22.45
CA SER A 123 2.60 43.57 23.78
C SER A 123 2.51 45.09 23.98
N ARG A 124 3.14 45.89 23.10
CA ARG A 124 3.06 47.36 23.13
C ARG A 124 1.70 47.93 22.71
N SER A 125 0.85 47.13 22.08
CA SER A 125 -0.47 47.56 21.60
C SER A 125 -1.59 46.72 22.19
N ASP A 126 -2.74 47.33 22.48
CA ASP A 126 -3.93 46.61 22.97
C ASP A 126 -4.38 45.54 21.97
N ALA A 127 -4.27 45.83 20.66
CA ALA A 127 -4.57 44.88 19.61
C ALA A 127 -3.66 43.65 19.64
N GLY A 128 -2.36 43.82 19.88
CA GLY A 128 -1.40 42.72 19.96
C GLY A 128 -1.56 41.89 21.24
N GLN A 129 -1.85 42.52 22.38
CA GLN A 129 -2.20 41.80 23.61
C GLN A 129 -3.47 40.96 23.45
N ALA A 130 -4.51 41.53 22.82
CA ALA A 130 -5.75 40.83 22.53
C ALA A 130 -5.53 39.66 21.55
N TRP A 131 -4.73 39.85 20.50
CA TRP A 131 -4.37 38.79 19.56
C TRP A 131 -3.60 37.67 20.26
N MET A 132 -2.61 38.00 21.10
CA MET A 132 -1.84 36.99 21.84
C MET A 132 -2.74 36.16 22.77
N LYS A 133 -3.65 36.81 23.50
CA LYS A 133 -4.63 36.11 24.35
C LYS A 133 -5.56 35.20 23.54
N ASN A 134 -5.90 35.57 22.31
CA ASN A 134 -6.76 34.78 21.44
C ASN A 134 -6.03 33.56 20.85
N VAL A 135 -4.82 33.77 20.31
CA VAL A 135 -4.04 32.74 19.63
C VAL A 135 -3.57 31.63 20.60
N THR A 136 -3.26 32.02 21.85
CA THR A 136 -2.80 31.12 22.91
C THR A 136 -3.95 30.53 23.76
N ARG A 137 -5.21 30.85 23.44
CA ARG A 137 -6.38 30.40 24.22
C ARG A 137 -6.43 28.88 24.30
N SER A 138 -6.83 28.37 25.47
CA SER A 138 -7.19 26.96 25.66
C SER A 138 -8.55 26.86 26.38
N PRO A 139 -9.50 26.00 25.95
CA PRO A 139 -9.40 25.06 24.84
C PRO A 139 -9.47 25.73 23.46
N LYS A 140 -8.82 25.09 22.48
CA LYS A 140 -8.84 25.47 21.06
C LYS A 140 -10.23 25.27 20.44
N LEU A 141 -10.49 25.92 19.31
CA LEU A 141 -11.73 25.71 18.55
C LEU A 141 -11.82 24.26 18.06
N ALA A 142 -13.05 23.76 17.90
CA ALA A 142 -13.29 22.49 17.22
C ALA A 142 -12.69 22.52 15.80
N LEU A 143 -12.23 21.37 15.30
CA LEU A 143 -11.51 21.29 14.03
C LEU A 143 -12.28 21.96 12.88
N ALA A 144 -13.55 21.58 12.71
CA ALA A 144 -14.43 22.13 11.66
C ALA A 144 -14.62 23.65 11.79
N SER A 145 -14.71 24.20 13.01
CA SER A 145 -14.86 25.64 13.23
C SER A 145 -13.57 26.42 12.93
N GLU A 146 -12.41 25.83 13.21
CA GLU A 146 -11.11 26.45 12.87
C GLU A 146 -10.88 26.47 11.35
N VAL A 147 -11.21 25.37 10.66
CA VAL A 147 -11.19 25.30 9.19
C VAL A 147 -12.13 26.34 8.59
N ALA A 148 -13.37 26.43 9.08
CA ALA A 148 -14.34 27.43 8.62
C ALA A 148 -13.85 28.86 8.85
N TYR A 149 -13.16 29.12 9.97
CA TYR A 149 -12.55 30.41 10.24
C TYR A 149 -11.46 30.76 9.22
N TRP A 150 -10.56 29.83 8.90
CA TRP A 150 -9.49 30.05 7.90
C TRP A 150 -10.07 30.39 6.52
N HIS A 151 -11.09 29.65 6.08
CA HIS A 151 -11.79 29.96 4.83
C HIS A 151 -12.50 31.32 4.88
N SER A 152 -13.08 31.69 6.02
CA SER A 152 -13.74 33.01 6.17
C SER A 152 -12.78 34.20 6.02
N VAL A 153 -11.49 33.99 6.30
CA VAL A 153 -10.44 35.00 6.12
C VAL A 153 -9.66 34.84 4.81
N GLY A 154 -10.13 33.99 3.89
CA GLY A 154 -9.57 33.84 2.55
C GLY A 154 -8.36 32.91 2.43
N ILE A 155 -8.09 32.07 3.44
CA ILE A 155 -7.05 31.04 3.36
C ILE A 155 -7.64 29.79 2.70
N THR A 156 -6.98 29.32 1.64
CA THR A 156 -7.45 28.19 0.82
C THR A 156 -6.46 27.04 0.74
N ILE A 157 -5.18 27.31 1.00
CA ILE A 157 -4.10 26.32 0.92
C ILE A 157 -3.13 26.54 2.07
N PHE A 158 -2.39 25.51 2.44
CA PHE A 158 -1.28 25.57 3.36
C PHE A 158 -0.12 24.78 2.74
N ASN A 159 0.73 25.47 1.98
CA ASN A 159 1.84 24.86 1.28
C ASN A 159 3.17 25.38 1.85
N THR A 160 4.03 24.47 2.29
CA THR A 160 5.38 24.78 2.78
C THR A 160 6.35 24.94 1.62
N GLN A 161 7.52 25.52 1.90
CA GLN A 161 8.55 25.67 0.89
C GLN A 161 9.28 24.35 0.63
N TRP A 162 9.78 24.17 -0.60
CA TRP A 162 10.63 23.05 -0.95
C TRP A 162 11.99 23.18 -0.27
N GLN A 163 12.56 22.06 0.17
CA GLN A 163 13.84 22.04 0.89
C GLN A 163 14.56 20.70 0.77
N ASN A 164 15.86 20.65 1.08
CA ASN A 164 16.63 19.40 1.11
C ASN A 164 17.36 19.08 2.43
N PHE A 165 17.08 19.82 3.50
CA PHE A 165 17.61 19.58 4.84
C PHE A 165 16.75 18.62 5.68
N LYS A 166 15.58 18.18 5.19
CA LYS A 166 14.72 17.14 5.76
C LYS A 166 14.33 16.16 4.67
N GLN A 167 14.44 14.88 4.99
CA GLN A 167 13.80 13.80 4.27
C GLN A 167 12.39 13.63 4.82
N MET A 168 11.41 13.77 3.94
CA MET A 168 10.00 13.56 4.25
C MET A 168 9.76 12.06 4.45
N GLY A 169 9.14 11.71 5.58
CA GLY A 169 8.76 10.34 5.86
C GLY A 169 7.37 10.01 5.34
N LEU A 170 7.18 8.75 4.95
CA LEU A 170 5.91 8.21 4.49
C LEU A 170 5.75 6.79 4.99
N ILE A 171 4.64 6.50 5.64
CA ILE A 171 4.18 5.13 5.87
C ILE A 171 2.92 4.96 5.03
N ASN A 172 2.95 4.06 4.05
CA ASN A 172 1.81 3.75 3.21
C ASN A 172 1.47 2.27 3.33
N SER A 173 0.22 1.96 3.64
CA SER A 173 -0.28 0.60 3.83
C SER A 173 -1.54 0.32 3.01
N TYR A 174 -1.81 -0.95 2.75
CA TYR A 174 -3.08 -1.45 2.23
C TYR A 174 -3.54 -2.61 3.10
N ALA A 175 -4.83 -2.94 3.10
CA ALA A 175 -5.35 -4.05 3.88
C ALA A 175 -5.85 -5.19 3.00
N ILE A 176 -5.66 -6.44 3.45
CA ILE A 176 -6.30 -7.62 2.84
C ILE A 176 -7.49 -8.02 3.69
N GLN A 177 -8.68 -8.10 3.07
CA GLN A 177 -9.90 -8.55 3.74
C GLN A 177 -10.11 -10.06 3.55
N SER A 178 -10.22 -10.75 4.68
CA SER A 178 -10.53 -12.19 4.72
C SER A 178 -12.04 -12.46 4.70
N ALA A 179 -12.41 -13.72 4.46
CA ALA A 179 -13.80 -14.17 4.46
C ALA A 179 -14.49 -14.01 5.84
N TYR A 180 -13.71 -13.89 6.92
CA TYR A 180 -14.20 -13.67 8.28
C TYR A 180 -14.36 -12.18 8.63
N ASN A 181 -14.26 -11.29 7.64
CA ASN A 181 -14.31 -9.83 7.80
C ASN A 181 -13.17 -9.23 8.64
N SER A 182 -12.05 -9.96 8.78
CA SER A 182 -10.82 -9.41 9.38
C SER A 182 -9.97 -8.74 8.31
N LEU A 183 -9.45 -7.55 8.64
CA LEU A 183 -8.54 -6.77 7.82
C LEU A 183 -7.10 -6.96 8.31
N PHE A 184 -6.19 -7.29 7.39
CA PHE A 184 -4.77 -7.47 7.67
C PHE A 184 -3.98 -6.38 6.95
N PRO A 185 -3.46 -5.36 7.67
CA PRO A 185 -2.66 -4.31 7.06
C PRO A 185 -1.31 -4.85 6.59
N MET A 186 -0.89 -4.40 5.42
CA MET A 186 0.36 -4.73 4.74
C MET A 186 1.04 -3.43 4.34
N THR A 187 2.35 -3.34 4.58
CA THR A 187 3.15 -2.19 4.21
C THR A 187 3.34 -2.16 2.69
N LEU A 188 2.90 -1.07 2.05
CA LEU A 188 3.16 -0.82 0.64
C LEU A 188 4.50 -0.10 0.46
N GLN A 189 4.75 0.94 1.25
CA GLN A 189 5.96 1.75 1.19
C GLN A 189 6.28 2.31 2.58
N THR A 190 7.55 2.25 2.99
CA THR A 190 8.02 2.91 4.21
C THR A 190 9.27 3.74 3.97
N GLN A 191 9.23 5.01 4.36
CA GLN A 191 10.34 5.93 4.33
C GLN A 191 10.39 6.68 5.65
N ASN A 192 11.54 6.64 6.32
CA ASN A 192 11.70 7.33 7.59
C ASN A 192 11.91 8.84 7.38
N ALA A 193 11.23 9.64 8.21
CA ALA A 193 11.50 11.07 8.34
C ALA A 193 12.84 11.31 9.04
N ALA A 194 13.67 12.20 8.51
CA ALA A 194 14.96 12.51 9.11
C ALA A 194 15.47 13.91 8.73
N PHE A 195 16.18 14.57 9.65
CA PHE A 195 16.98 15.74 9.32
C PHE A 195 18.27 15.33 8.59
N ARG A 196 18.63 16.08 7.54
CA ARG A 196 19.81 15.91 6.68
C ARG A 196 20.69 17.16 6.72
N LEU A 197 20.83 17.80 7.89
CA LEU A 197 21.54 19.07 8.06
C LEU A 197 22.97 19.09 7.48
N PRO A 198 23.81 18.05 7.59
CA PRO A 198 25.15 18.06 6.99
C PRO A 198 25.16 18.06 5.45
N LYS A 199 24.05 17.65 4.81
CA LYS A 199 23.92 17.53 3.37
C LYS A 199 23.07 18.65 2.73
N GLN A 200 22.53 19.56 3.53
CA GLN A 200 21.64 20.60 3.04
C GLN A 200 22.37 21.61 2.16
N THR A 201 21.68 22.13 1.15
CA THR A 201 22.17 23.23 0.31
C THR A 201 21.20 24.40 0.23
N THR A 202 19.97 24.26 0.75
CA THR A 202 18.89 25.26 0.64
C THR A 202 18.98 26.42 1.62
N PHE A 203 19.77 26.32 2.71
CA PHE A 203 19.84 27.39 3.72
C PHE A 203 20.35 28.73 3.19
N LYS A 204 21.07 28.74 2.06
CA LYS A 204 21.49 29.97 1.39
C LYS A 204 20.29 30.76 0.85
N MET A 205 19.25 30.07 0.38
CA MET A 205 18.02 30.72 -0.13
C MET A 205 17.19 31.27 1.03
N TYR A 206 16.96 30.42 2.03
CA TYR A 206 16.44 30.77 3.35
C TYR A 206 16.72 29.63 4.33
N TRP A 207 17.20 29.94 5.53
CA TRP A 207 17.60 28.92 6.52
C TRP A 207 16.49 28.46 7.47
N GLY A 208 15.27 28.97 7.33
CA GLY A 208 14.14 28.57 8.19
C GLY A 208 14.00 29.40 9.47
N PHE A 209 12.78 29.37 10.03
CA PHE A 209 12.39 30.23 11.14
C PHE A 209 13.05 29.85 12.47
N ALA A 210 13.34 28.56 12.67
CA ALA A 210 14.15 28.11 13.81
C ALA A 210 15.50 28.83 13.88
N ASN A 211 16.16 29.04 12.73
CA ASN A 211 17.43 29.75 12.68
C ASN A 211 17.25 31.27 12.88
N ASP A 212 16.14 31.86 12.44
CA ASP A 212 15.80 33.25 12.78
C ASP A 212 15.63 33.44 14.29
N PHE A 213 14.98 32.50 14.98
CA PHE A 213 14.82 32.47 16.44
C PHE A 213 16.15 32.33 17.19
N VAL A 214 17.01 31.43 16.73
CA VAL A 214 18.37 31.32 17.26
C VAL A 214 19.13 32.63 17.05
N ALA A 215 19.04 33.24 15.87
CA ALA A 215 19.75 34.46 15.53
C ALA A 215 19.29 35.68 16.37
N VAL A 216 18.01 35.80 16.74
CA VAL A 216 17.59 36.90 17.62
C VAL A 216 17.97 36.69 19.09
N SER A 217 18.29 35.46 19.48
CA SER A 217 18.63 35.10 20.87
C SER A 217 20.13 34.98 21.13
N LEU A 218 20.93 34.78 20.08
CA LEU A 218 22.36 34.51 20.20
C LEU A 218 23.15 35.82 20.30
N ASN A 219 23.97 35.95 21.35
CA ASN A 219 24.73 37.18 21.61
C ASN A 219 25.71 37.60 20.49
N SER A 220 26.26 36.64 19.75
CA SER A 220 27.18 36.91 18.63
C SER A 220 26.48 37.31 17.34
N SER A 221 25.15 37.22 17.28
CA SER A 221 24.36 37.56 16.09
C SER A 221 24.16 39.07 15.97
N ALA A 222 24.21 39.60 14.75
CA ALA A 222 23.98 41.03 14.50
C ALA A 222 22.53 41.48 14.78
N ILE A 223 21.60 40.53 14.91
CA ILE A 223 20.18 40.79 15.22
C ILE A 223 19.79 40.36 16.64
N ASN A 224 20.76 40.15 17.53
CA ASN A 224 20.49 39.83 18.93
C ASN A 224 19.56 40.87 19.59
N GLY A 225 18.52 40.41 20.29
CA GLY A 225 17.56 41.27 20.99
C GLY A 225 16.71 42.14 20.05
N ARG A 226 16.67 41.84 18.75
CA ARG A 226 15.88 42.59 17.75
C ARG A 226 14.59 41.85 17.42
N SER A 227 13.56 42.62 17.06
CA SER A 227 12.28 42.07 16.65
C SER A 227 12.26 41.74 15.16
N LEU A 228 11.61 40.65 14.78
CA LEU A 228 11.33 40.28 13.39
C LEU A 228 10.09 41.01 12.83
N VAL A 229 9.33 41.71 13.68
CA VAL A 229 8.16 42.50 13.25
C VAL A 229 8.62 43.81 12.62
N ARG A 230 8.24 44.03 11.36
CA ARG A 230 8.72 45.18 10.55
C ARG A 230 8.36 46.54 11.14
N SER A 231 7.19 46.66 11.78
CA SER A 231 6.74 47.91 12.40
C SER A 231 7.53 48.28 13.65
N SER A 232 8.34 47.36 14.19
CA SER A 232 9.11 47.61 15.41
C SER A 232 10.19 48.68 15.19
N PRO A 233 10.43 49.58 16.16
CA PRO A 233 11.57 50.50 16.11
C PRO A 233 12.92 49.77 16.13
N VAL A 234 12.96 48.53 16.63
CA VAL A 234 14.16 47.68 16.70
C VAL A 234 14.10 46.50 15.72
N PHE A 235 13.48 46.71 14.56
CA PHE A 235 13.41 45.69 13.51
C PHE A 235 14.78 45.14 13.11
N ALA A 236 14.90 43.81 13.09
CA ALA A 236 16.14 43.05 12.89
C ALA A 236 16.87 43.43 11.60
N PHE A 237 16.16 43.58 10.49
CA PHE A 237 16.76 43.85 9.18
C PHE A 237 16.76 45.34 8.80
N ARG A 238 16.74 46.25 9.78
CA ARG A 238 16.85 47.70 9.53
C ARG A 238 18.26 48.13 9.11
N ASN A 239 19.28 47.56 9.78
CA ASN A 239 20.70 47.92 9.58
C ASN A 239 21.54 46.78 8.98
N THR A 240 20.96 45.60 8.80
CA THR A 240 21.61 44.41 8.22
C THR A 240 20.62 43.70 7.30
N THR A 241 21.11 42.79 6.45
CA THR A 241 20.28 41.99 5.56
C THR A 241 20.35 40.52 5.96
N ALA A 242 19.36 39.73 5.53
CA ALA A 242 19.40 38.27 5.70
C ALA A 242 20.65 37.66 5.05
N GLN A 243 21.06 38.16 3.87
CA GLN A 243 22.29 37.74 3.21
C GLN A 243 23.55 37.99 4.05
N THR A 244 23.68 39.19 4.63
CA THR A 244 24.80 39.53 5.52
C THR A 244 24.82 38.63 6.75
N MET A 245 23.65 38.30 7.31
CA MET A 245 23.52 37.34 8.41
C MET A 245 24.01 35.94 8.01
N LEU A 246 23.57 35.43 6.86
CA LEU A 246 24.00 34.13 6.35
C LEU A 246 25.53 34.07 6.12
N ALA A 247 26.12 35.17 5.65
CA ALA A 247 27.57 35.30 5.50
C ALA A 247 28.29 35.29 6.86
N SER A 248 27.77 36.03 7.85
CA SER A 248 28.38 36.12 9.18
C SER A 248 28.40 34.79 9.96
N ASN A 249 27.41 33.92 9.72
CA ASN A 249 27.32 32.59 10.33
C ASN A 249 27.96 31.49 9.45
N GLY A 250 28.62 31.85 8.34
CA GLY A 250 29.30 30.90 7.45
C GLY A 250 28.37 29.99 6.61
N THR A 251 27.06 30.24 6.60
CA THR A 251 26.12 29.52 5.72
C THR A 251 26.31 29.93 4.26
N LEU A 252 26.66 31.20 4.04
CA LEU A 252 27.00 31.76 2.74
C LEU A 252 28.48 32.12 2.71
N ALA A 253 29.20 31.69 1.68
CA ALA A 253 30.61 32.04 1.53
C ALA A 253 30.77 33.56 1.29
N SER A 254 31.80 34.16 1.90
CA SER A 254 32.16 35.56 1.73
C SER A 254 33.67 35.68 1.48
N PRO A 255 34.13 36.25 0.34
CA PRO A 255 33.32 36.81 -0.75
C PRO A 255 32.48 35.73 -1.47
N LEU A 256 31.40 36.18 -2.11
CA LEU A 256 30.52 35.29 -2.86
C LEU A 256 31.25 34.70 -4.09
N PRO A 257 31.20 33.38 -4.30
CA PRO A 257 31.67 32.76 -5.53
C PRO A 257 30.92 33.29 -6.76
N SER A 258 31.62 33.49 -7.88
CA SER A 258 31.07 34.08 -9.11
C SER A 258 29.76 33.45 -9.59
N GLY A 259 29.61 32.13 -9.51
CA GLY A 259 28.36 31.43 -9.85
C GLY A 259 27.18 31.87 -8.98
N LEU A 260 27.39 32.01 -7.67
CA LEU A 260 26.35 32.50 -6.75
C LEU A 260 26.08 34.00 -6.94
N VAL A 261 27.05 34.80 -7.38
CA VAL A 261 26.81 36.21 -7.79
C VAL A 261 25.83 36.25 -8.96
N LEU A 262 26.01 35.40 -9.97
CA LEU A 262 25.11 35.33 -11.11
C LEU A 262 23.69 34.91 -10.72
N ILE A 263 23.55 33.97 -9.78
CA ILE A 263 22.25 33.59 -9.23
C ILE A 263 21.62 34.75 -8.45
N GLN A 264 22.41 35.46 -7.65
CA GLN A 264 21.95 36.64 -6.94
C GLN A 264 21.44 37.72 -7.90
N ASP A 265 22.14 37.96 -9.01
CA ASP A 265 21.75 38.94 -10.00
C ASP A 265 20.47 38.52 -10.74
N ALA A 266 20.34 37.24 -11.09
CA ALA A 266 19.21 36.70 -11.84
C ALA A 266 17.91 36.57 -11.01
N ILE A 267 18.01 36.18 -9.75
CA ILE A 267 16.85 35.85 -8.90
C ILE A 267 16.64 36.90 -7.81
N GLY A 268 17.70 37.27 -7.09
CA GLY A 268 17.65 38.24 -5.99
C GLY A 268 18.59 37.89 -4.83
N PRO A 269 18.58 38.68 -3.74
CA PRO A 269 19.48 38.49 -2.62
C PRO A 269 19.18 37.20 -1.83
N PHE A 270 20.25 36.50 -1.45
CA PHE A 270 20.17 35.30 -0.60
C PHE A 270 19.52 35.59 0.75
N GLY A 271 18.87 34.58 1.33
CA GLY A 271 18.06 34.72 2.53
C GLY A 271 16.64 35.28 2.29
N SER A 272 16.31 35.71 1.07
CA SER A 272 14.98 36.25 0.70
C SER A 272 14.39 35.57 -0.55
N ILE A 273 14.88 34.39 -0.91
CA ILE A 273 14.44 33.63 -2.09
C ILE A 273 13.50 32.52 -1.61
N ASP A 274 12.28 32.51 -2.14
CA ASP A 274 11.28 31.49 -1.85
C ASP A 274 11.46 30.29 -2.79
N MET A 275 11.27 29.07 -2.27
CA MET A 275 11.40 27.82 -3.03
C MET A 275 10.06 27.08 -3.02
N TRP A 276 9.44 26.89 -4.19
CA TRP A 276 8.15 26.22 -4.32
C TRP A 276 8.26 24.92 -5.10
N SER A 277 7.78 23.83 -4.50
CA SER A 277 7.62 22.55 -5.19
C SER A 277 6.48 22.65 -6.22
N LEU A 278 6.74 22.23 -7.45
CA LEU A 278 5.76 22.18 -8.51
C LEU A 278 5.27 20.75 -8.72
N SER A 279 3.95 20.61 -8.86
CA SER A 279 3.31 19.33 -9.14
C SER A 279 3.15 19.13 -10.65
N PRO A 280 3.35 17.91 -11.16
CA PRO A 280 3.05 17.60 -12.55
C PRO A 280 1.60 17.99 -12.89
N PRO A 281 1.35 18.70 -14.02
CA PRO A 281 0.00 18.98 -14.45
C PRO A 281 -0.82 17.69 -14.61
N ALA A 282 -2.11 17.75 -14.25
CA ALA A 282 -3.01 16.60 -14.41
C ALA A 282 -3.05 16.07 -15.86
N ALA A 283 -2.89 16.97 -16.84
CA ALA A 283 -2.78 16.61 -18.25
C ALA A 283 -1.58 15.68 -18.53
N LEU A 284 -0.41 15.99 -17.95
CA LEU A 284 0.81 15.20 -18.12
C LEU A 284 0.69 13.83 -17.44
N THR A 285 0.25 13.81 -16.18
CA THR A 285 0.11 12.54 -15.43
C THR A 285 -0.92 11.62 -16.07
N ASN A 286 -2.04 12.16 -16.54
CA ASN A 286 -3.04 11.40 -17.29
C ASN A 286 -2.50 10.88 -18.64
N ALA A 287 -1.71 11.68 -19.35
CA ALA A 287 -1.06 11.27 -20.59
C ALA A 287 -0.09 10.11 -20.37
N VAL A 288 0.84 10.25 -19.41
CA VAL A 288 1.79 9.20 -19.05
C VAL A 288 1.07 7.94 -18.59
N HIS A 289 0.08 8.06 -17.70
CA HIS A 289 -0.72 6.93 -17.22
C HIS A 289 -1.41 6.19 -18.38
N THR A 290 -2.00 6.92 -19.33
CA THR A 290 -2.70 6.34 -20.48
C THR A 290 -1.74 5.67 -21.46
N ILE A 291 -0.57 6.28 -21.74
CA ILE A 291 0.45 5.68 -22.61
C ILE A 291 0.98 4.39 -22.00
N VAL A 292 1.33 4.40 -20.71
CA VAL A 292 1.81 3.22 -19.98
C VAL A 292 0.74 2.14 -19.91
N THR A 293 -0.52 2.53 -19.71
CA THR A 293 -1.66 1.61 -19.75
C THR A 293 -1.80 0.96 -21.12
N SER A 294 -1.71 1.74 -22.20
CA SER A 294 -1.76 1.22 -23.58
C SER A 294 -0.60 0.26 -23.84
N LEU A 295 0.61 0.56 -23.35
CA LEU A 295 1.76 -0.34 -23.45
C LEU A 295 1.48 -1.67 -22.77
N ARG A 296 1.00 -1.66 -21.51
CA ARG A 296 0.70 -2.88 -20.74
C ARG A 296 -0.40 -3.73 -21.40
N GLN A 297 -1.43 -3.10 -21.94
CA GLN A 297 -2.49 -3.80 -22.70
C GLN A 297 -1.93 -4.46 -23.97
N THR A 298 -1.10 -3.74 -24.74
CA THR A 298 -0.42 -4.28 -25.93
C THR A 298 0.43 -5.51 -25.60
N LEU A 299 1.15 -5.47 -24.48
CA LEU A 299 2.01 -6.58 -24.06
C LEU A 299 1.21 -7.78 -23.53
N THR A 300 -0.01 -7.57 -23.02
CA THR A 300 -0.85 -8.63 -22.47
C THR A 300 -1.71 -9.31 -23.53
N ARG A 301 -2.37 -8.54 -24.43
CA ARG A 301 -3.22 -9.10 -25.51
C ARG A 301 -2.45 -10.07 -26.41
N ASN A 302 -1.20 -9.75 -26.70
CA ASN A 302 -0.34 -10.59 -27.53
C ASN A 302 0.26 -11.79 -26.77
N ALA A 303 0.11 -11.85 -25.44
CA ALA A 303 0.57 -12.99 -24.62
C ALA A 303 -0.39 -14.19 -24.69
N VAL A 304 -1.69 -13.94 -24.91
CA VAL A 304 -2.75 -14.95 -24.93
C VAL A 304 -2.86 -15.63 -26.30
N VAL A 305 -2.50 -14.92 -27.36
CA VAL A 305 -2.28 -15.51 -28.69
C VAL A 305 -0.89 -16.17 -28.66
N GLU A 306 -0.68 -17.33 -29.29
CA GLU A 306 0.59 -18.09 -29.32
C GLU A 306 1.83 -17.30 -29.84
N ASN A 307 1.74 -15.99 -30.02
CA ASN A 307 2.72 -15.10 -30.59
C ASN A 307 3.13 -14.02 -29.56
N VAL A 308 4.10 -14.37 -28.70
CA VAL A 308 4.77 -13.50 -27.69
C VAL A 308 5.60 -12.37 -28.35
N THR A 309 5.27 -11.99 -29.59
CA THR A 309 6.05 -11.13 -30.47
C THR A 309 6.23 -9.72 -29.92
N ALA A 310 5.17 -9.11 -29.37
CA ALA A 310 5.25 -7.78 -28.78
C ALA A 310 6.12 -7.78 -27.51
N GLN A 311 6.03 -8.81 -26.66
CA GLN A 311 6.85 -8.92 -25.46
C GLN A 311 8.32 -9.15 -25.80
N VAL A 312 8.61 -10.02 -26.78
CA VAL A 312 9.98 -10.24 -27.28
C VAL A 312 10.54 -8.97 -27.90
N ALA A 313 9.76 -8.28 -28.75
CA ALA A 313 10.17 -7.03 -29.36
C ALA A 313 10.46 -5.96 -28.30
N TYR A 314 9.58 -5.79 -27.32
CA TYR A 314 9.78 -4.85 -26.21
C TYR A 314 11.00 -5.21 -25.35
N ALA A 315 11.18 -6.48 -24.98
CA ALA A 315 12.34 -6.93 -24.22
C ALA A 315 13.66 -6.74 -24.98
N SER A 316 13.61 -6.82 -26.32
CA SER A 316 14.78 -6.61 -27.18
C SER A 316 15.14 -5.13 -27.40
N LEU A 317 14.26 -4.19 -27.03
CA LEU A 317 14.55 -2.76 -27.18
C LEU A 317 15.82 -2.39 -26.40
N THR A 318 16.70 -1.67 -27.06
CA THR A 318 17.82 -1.00 -26.41
C THR A 318 17.26 0.01 -25.40
N ASP A 319 17.68 -0.08 -24.13
CA ASP A 319 17.34 0.92 -23.12
C ASP A 319 18.49 1.90 -22.89
N GLY A 320 18.21 3.00 -22.20
CA GLY A 320 19.22 4.01 -21.86
C GLY A 320 19.93 3.71 -20.53
N SER A 321 19.90 2.46 -20.04
CA SER A 321 20.46 2.12 -18.72
C SER A 321 21.97 2.30 -18.62
N SER A 322 22.68 2.32 -19.76
CA SER A 322 24.12 2.64 -19.85
C SER A 322 24.46 4.09 -19.55
N GLY A 323 23.45 4.96 -19.40
CA GLY A 323 23.59 6.39 -19.13
C GLY A 323 23.73 7.21 -20.41
N LEU A 324 22.92 8.27 -20.51
CA LEU A 324 22.92 9.25 -21.60
C LEU A 324 23.37 10.61 -21.09
N TYR A 325 24.04 11.38 -21.94
CA TYR A 325 24.58 12.72 -21.61
C TYR A 325 24.13 13.77 -22.63
N PRO A 326 22.81 13.95 -22.84
CA PRO A 326 22.33 14.84 -23.88
C PRO A 326 22.58 16.31 -23.51
N ALA A 327 22.96 17.10 -24.52
CA ALA A 327 23.09 18.55 -24.42
C ALA A 327 22.39 19.24 -25.61
N PRO A 328 21.70 20.37 -25.40
CA PRO A 328 21.09 21.12 -26.50
C PRO A 328 22.12 21.51 -27.56
N GLN A 329 21.76 21.38 -28.84
CA GLN A 329 22.69 21.65 -29.94
C GLN A 329 23.29 23.05 -29.87
N SER A 330 22.50 24.07 -29.47
CA SER A 330 22.99 25.43 -29.30
C SER A 330 24.16 25.56 -28.33
N TRP A 331 24.20 24.72 -27.28
CA TRP A 331 25.30 24.71 -26.33
C TRP A 331 26.50 23.89 -26.85
N ILE A 332 26.25 22.81 -27.58
CA ILE A 332 27.29 22.04 -28.28
C ILE A 332 28.03 22.93 -29.29
N ASP A 333 27.30 23.70 -30.09
CA ASP A 333 27.84 24.59 -31.12
C ASP A 333 28.64 25.75 -30.51
N LEU A 334 28.17 26.31 -29.38
CA LEU A 334 28.90 27.33 -28.63
C LEU A 334 30.22 26.80 -28.04
N GLY A 335 30.23 25.53 -27.61
CA GLY A 335 31.42 24.88 -27.07
C GLY A 335 31.95 25.51 -25.78
N HIS A 336 31.15 26.33 -25.09
CA HIS A 336 31.54 26.96 -23.83
C HIS A 336 31.87 25.91 -22.77
N CYS A 337 32.87 26.21 -21.97
CA CYS A 337 33.23 25.45 -20.79
C CYS A 337 32.08 25.45 -19.77
N THR A 338 31.55 24.28 -19.40
CA THR A 338 30.54 24.14 -18.34
C THR A 338 31.21 23.71 -17.03
N ILE A 339 30.91 24.44 -15.96
CA ILE A 339 31.51 24.27 -14.63
C ILE A 339 30.47 24.24 -13.51
N GLY A 340 29.21 23.95 -13.79
CA GLY A 340 28.18 23.61 -12.78
C GLY A 340 26.78 23.87 -13.31
N GLY A 341 25.73 23.34 -12.67
CA GLY A 341 24.34 23.50 -13.12
C GLY A 341 23.31 23.70 -12.00
N SER A 342 23.75 23.74 -10.74
CA SER A 342 22.85 23.84 -9.59
C SER A 342 22.77 25.25 -9.03
N VAL A 343 21.54 25.77 -8.92
CA VAL A 343 21.22 27.09 -8.34
C VAL A 343 21.60 27.17 -6.84
N LEU A 344 21.72 26.03 -6.16
CA LEU A 344 22.06 25.95 -4.72
C LEU A 344 23.57 25.87 -4.45
N CYS A 345 24.38 25.66 -5.48
CA CYS A 345 25.80 25.43 -5.39
C CYS A 345 26.60 26.51 -6.13
N PRO A 346 27.81 26.83 -5.65
CA PRO A 346 28.74 27.64 -6.43
C PRO A 346 29.16 26.89 -7.70
N GLN A 347 29.80 27.61 -8.61
CA GLN A 347 30.51 26.97 -9.71
C GLN A 347 31.60 26.01 -9.17
N MET A 348 31.82 24.93 -9.90
CA MET A 348 32.88 23.95 -9.67
C MET A 348 34.25 24.54 -10.09
N LEU A 349 35.32 23.82 -9.74
CA LEU A 349 36.68 24.21 -10.11
C LEU A 349 36.84 24.28 -11.64
N VAL A 350 37.62 25.26 -12.12
CA VAL A 350 37.91 25.44 -13.55
C VAL A 350 38.56 24.20 -14.17
N SER A 351 39.34 23.43 -13.42
CA SER A 351 39.90 22.15 -13.88
C SER A 351 38.85 21.08 -14.20
N SER A 352 37.62 21.26 -13.71
CA SER A 352 36.47 20.40 -14.02
C SER A 352 35.75 20.78 -15.31
N CYS A 353 36.24 21.82 -16.02
CA CYS A 353 35.71 22.30 -17.28
C CYS A 353 35.50 21.17 -18.29
N ILE A 354 34.29 21.10 -18.85
CA ILE A 354 33.96 20.22 -19.98
C ILE A 354 33.15 20.99 -21.02
N THR A 355 33.25 20.61 -22.28
CA THR A 355 32.36 21.13 -23.32
C THR A 355 31.03 20.37 -23.30
N PRO A 356 29.89 21.00 -23.65
CA PRO A 356 28.58 20.36 -23.73
C PRO A 356 28.54 19.09 -24.60
N ALA A 357 29.45 18.96 -25.58
CA ALA A 357 29.58 17.77 -26.41
C ALA A 357 29.96 16.50 -25.62
N LEU A 358 30.58 16.65 -24.44
CA LEU A 358 30.91 15.56 -23.53
C LEU A 358 29.84 15.34 -22.45
N GLY A 359 28.81 16.18 -22.41
CA GLY A 359 27.77 16.21 -21.39
C GLY A 359 27.74 17.51 -20.60
N LEU A 360 26.71 17.65 -19.78
CA LEU A 360 26.44 18.84 -18.97
C LEU A 360 26.70 18.55 -17.48
N LYS A 361 26.90 19.59 -16.66
CA LYS A 361 27.11 19.44 -15.21
C LYS A 361 25.79 19.27 -14.45
N PRO A 362 25.77 18.51 -13.33
CA PRO A 362 24.58 18.23 -12.55
C PRO A 362 23.72 19.46 -12.27
N TYR A 363 22.42 19.29 -12.47
CA TYR A 363 21.41 20.28 -12.14
C TYR A 363 21.17 20.33 -10.62
N LEU A 364 20.09 21.00 -10.22
CA LEU A 364 19.58 21.00 -8.85
C LEU A 364 19.38 19.56 -8.35
N SER A 365 19.88 19.22 -7.16
CA SER A 365 19.68 17.90 -6.56
C SER A 365 19.20 18.01 -5.10
N PHE A 366 18.24 17.18 -4.74
CA PHE A 366 17.82 16.98 -3.35
C PHE A 366 18.83 16.11 -2.56
N SER A 367 19.50 15.18 -3.24
CA SER A 367 20.34 14.16 -2.59
C SER A 367 21.81 14.55 -2.51
N MET A 368 22.31 15.25 -3.54
CA MET A 368 23.72 15.61 -3.65
C MET A 368 24.07 16.86 -2.82
N VAL A 369 25.23 16.80 -2.19
CA VAL A 369 25.89 17.99 -1.62
C VAL A 369 26.62 18.73 -2.73
N CYS A 370 26.89 20.03 -2.53
CA CYS A 370 27.77 20.75 -3.44
C CYS A 370 29.16 20.09 -3.41
N SER A 371 29.64 19.69 -4.59
CA SER A 371 30.90 18.97 -4.76
C SER A 371 31.77 19.68 -5.80
N GLU A 372 33.08 19.58 -5.64
CA GLU A 372 34.07 20.09 -6.59
C GLU A 372 34.53 19.03 -7.60
N TYR A 373 34.09 17.76 -7.47
CA TYR A 373 34.47 16.68 -8.38
C TYR A 373 33.69 16.73 -9.69
N ILE A 374 34.33 16.30 -10.78
CA ILE A 374 33.68 16.17 -12.09
C ILE A 374 32.54 15.17 -11.97
N ASN A 375 31.32 15.69 -12.10
CA ASN A 375 30.09 14.93 -12.26
C ASN A 375 29.40 15.40 -13.53
N TYR A 376 28.54 14.56 -14.09
CA TYR A 376 27.74 14.84 -15.27
C TYR A 376 26.27 14.60 -14.98
N ILE A 377 25.39 15.25 -15.73
CA ILE A 377 23.99 14.84 -15.81
C ILE A 377 23.95 13.46 -16.45
N THR A 378 23.37 12.49 -15.76
CA THR A 378 23.18 11.16 -16.30
C THR A 378 21.68 10.88 -16.38
N LEU A 379 21.20 10.64 -17.59
CA LEU A 379 19.83 10.18 -17.83
C LEU A 379 19.89 8.67 -18.07
N THR A 380 19.20 7.89 -17.24
CA THR A 380 19.13 6.42 -17.34
C THR A 380 17.68 5.96 -17.54
N PRO A 381 17.03 6.30 -18.66
CA PRO A 381 15.62 6.04 -18.84
C PRO A 381 15.40 4.54 -19.11
N VAL A 382 14.44 3.96 -18.40
CA VAL A 382 13.96 2.59 -18.67
C VAL A 382 13.09 2.56 -19.94
N ARG A 383 12.90 1.38 -20.54
CA ARG A 383 12.13 1.20 -21.79
C ARG A 383 10.76 1.89 -21.75
N GLN A 384 10.02 1.73 -20.66
CA GLN A 384 8.72 2.38 -20.46
C GLN A 384 8.79 3.92 -20.56
N THR A 385 9.84 4.53 -19.99
CA THR A 385 10.07 5.98 -20.05
C THR A 385 10.37 6.42 -21.48
N ILE A 386 11.17 5.65 -22.22
CA ILE A 386 11.51 5.93 -23.62
C ILE A 386 10.26 5.86 -24.50
N VAL A 387 9.42 4.82 -24.35
CA VAL A 387 8.14 4.68 -25.06
C VAL A 387 7.23 5.89 -24.81
N ALA A 388 7.08 6.30 -23.54
CA ALA A 388 6.28 7.46 -23.17
C ALA A 388 6.83 8.76 -23.75
N ALA A 389 8.14 8.98 -23.66
CA ALA A 389 8.80 10.18 -24.17
C ALA A 389 8.69 10.31 -25.69
N ILE A 390 8.92 9.21 -26.45
CA ILE A 390 8.77 9.20 -27.91
C ILE A 390 7.32 9.47 -28.34
N THR A 391 6.35 8.91 -27.61
CA THR A 391 4.93 9.16 -27.87
C THR A 391 4.56 10.62 -27.62
N LEU A 392 5.02 11.22 -26.51
CA LEU A 392 4.77 12.63 -26.18
C LEU A 392 5.49 13.61 -27.12
N ALA A 393 6.68 13.23 -27.60
CA ALA A 393 7.44 13.99 -28.58
C ALA A 393 6.84 13.91 -30.00
N GLY A 394 5.88 13.02 -30.26
CA GLY A 394 5.31 12.81 -31.60
C GLY A 394 6.26 12.09 -32.57
N LEU A 395 7.26 11.37 -32.06
CA LEU A 395 8.35 10.76 -32.84
C LEU A 395 8.06 9.32 -33.28
N THR A 396 6.79 8.98 -33.48
CA THR A 396 6.37 7.61 -33.86
C THR A 396 6.68 7.27 -35.31
N ASN A 397 6.77 8.29 -36.18
CA ASN A 397 7.18 8.17 -37.58
C ASN A 397 8.46 8.98 -37.86
N VAL A 398 9.55 8.66 -37.15
CA VAL A 398 10.81 9.39 -37.26
C VAL A 398 11.52 9.10 -38.59
N THR A 399 11.93 10.16 -39.31
CA THR A 399 12.75 10.02 -40.53
C THR A 399 14.22 9.77 -40.19
N THR A 400 15.01 9.23 -41.12
CA THR A 400 16.46 9.03 -40.90
C THR A 400 17.17 10.34 -40.56
N ASP A 401 16.82 11.44 -41.21
CA ASP A 401 17.46 12.75 -41.00
C ASP A 401 17.08 13.34 -39.64
N GLU A 402 15.80 13.26 -39.26
CA GLU A 402 15.32 13.70 -37.96
C GLU A 402 15.94 12.89 -36.82
N ARG A 403 16.03 11.57 -36.97
CA ARG A 403 16.70 10.67 -36.02
C ARG A 403 18.16 11.08 -35.82
N ASN A 404 18.88 11.35 -36.91
CA ASN A 404 20.28 11.80 -36.83
C ASN A 404 20.36 13.17 -36.14
N ALA A 405 19.47 14.11 -36.46
CA ALA A 405 19.46 15.45 -35.88
C ALA A 405 19.19 15.44 -34.36
N ILE A 406 18.33 14.53 -33.88
CA ILE A 406 18.07 14.34 -32.45
C ILE A 406 19.32 13.72 -31.79
N CYS A 407 19.83 12.62 -32.35
CA CYS A 407 20.90 11.84 -31.72
C CYS A 407 22.27 12.52 -31.69
N VAL A 408 22.53 13.51 -32.56
CA VAL A 408 23.78 14.31 -32.50
C VAL A 408 23.92 15.07 -31.18
N GLN A 409 22.82 15.30 -30.46
CA GLN A 409 22.86 15.98 -29.15
C GLN A 409 23.36 15.12 -28.01
N ASP A 410 23.64 13.84 -28.25
CA ASP A 410 24.43 13.00 -27.35
C ASP A 410 25.63 12.42 -28.13
N PRO A 411 26.69 13.21 -28.38
CA PRO A 411 27.83 12.75 -29.19
C PRO A 411 28.51 11.51 -28.64
N GLY A 412 28.55 11.35 -27.31
CA GLY A 412 29.16 10.20 -26.65
C GLY A 412 28.38 8.90 -26.86
N PHE A 413 27.04 8.99 -26.95
CA PHE A 413 26.13 7.83 -27.07
C PHE A 413 25.30 7.86 -28.35
N TYR A 414 25.77 8.56 -29.39
CA TYR A 414 25.10 8.70 -30.68
C TYR A 414 24.60 7.36 -31.23
N GLY A 415 25.47 6.34 -31.24
CA GLY A 415 25.11 5.00 -31.75
C GLY A 415 23.99 4.34 -30.96
N VAL A 416 23.97 4.49 -29.63
CA VAL A 416 22.91 3.96 -28.74
C VAL A 416 21.59 4.69 -29.01
N CYS A 417 21.64 6.02 -29.20
CA CYS A 417 20.47 6.81 -29.57
C CYS A 417 19.84 6.39 -30.89
N ILE A 418 20.64 6.18 -31.94
CA ILE A 418 20.14 5.74 -33.23
C ILE A 418 19.39 4.41 -33.11
N SER A 419 19.90 3.48 -32.29
CA SER A 419 19.26 2.19 -32.03
C SER A 419 17.94 2.34 -31.27
N TYR A 420 17.96 2.90 -30.05
CA TYR A 420 16.73 2.90 -29.24
C TYR A 420 15.62 3.78 -29.84
N LEU A 421 15.95 4.91 -30.47
CA LEU A 421 14.94 5.80 -31.07
C LEU A 421 14.27 5.11 -32.25
N GLY A 422 15.05 4.48 -33.13
CA GLY A 422 14.52 3.73 -34.27
C GLY A 422 13.72 2.50 -33.84
N GLU A 423 14.28 1.67 -32.96
CA GLU A 423 13.63 0.45 -32.46
C GLU A 423 12.31 0.77 -31.73
N THR A 424 12.31 1.79 -30.86
CA THR A 424 11.13 2.15 -30.08
C THR A 424 10.06 2.82 -30.94
N ALA A 425 10.42 3.68 -31.89
CA ALA A 425 9.46 4.27 -32.83
C ALA A 425 8.76 3.18 -33.65
N LEU A 426 9.50 2.21 -34.18
CA LEU A 426 8.95 1.05 -34.90
C LEU A 426 8.05 0.19 -34.00
N PHE A 427 8.45 -0.05 -32.75
CA PHE A 427 7.63 -0.78 -31.79
C PHE A 427 6.29 -0.08 -31.54
N VAL A 428 6.33 1.22 -31.26
CA VAL A 428 5.12 2.03 -30.99
C VAL A 428 4.22 2.06 -32.22
N GLN A 429 4.77 2.23 -33.42
CA GLN A 429 4.03 2.23 -34.68
C GLN A 429 3.36 0.88 -34.97
N HIS A 430 4.05 -0.23 -34.72
CA HIS A 430 3.57 -1.57 -35.08
C HIS A 430 2.59 -2.16 -34.06
N PHE A 431 2.79 -1.89 -32.77
CA PHE A 431 2.08 -2.58 -31.69
C PHE A 431 1.13 -1.67 -30.87
N MET A 432 1.26 -0.34 -30.93
CA MET A 432 0.42 0.58 -30.15
C MET A 432 -0.49 1.43 -31.05
N ASN A 433 -1.70 1.75 -30.56
CA ASN A 433 -2.62 2.65 -31.26
C ASN A 433 -2.37 4.11 -30.86
N VAL A 434 -1.39 4.74 -31.51
CA VAL A 434 -0.95 6.11 -31.22
C VAL A 434 -2.02 7.14 -31.57
N SER A 435 -2.80 6.92 -32.64
CA SER A 435 -3.79 7.90 -33.12
C SER A 435 -4.88 8.23 -32.08
N ALA A 436 -5.18 7.29 -31.18
CA ALA A 436 -6.11 7.50 -30.08
C ALA A 436 -5.55 8.41 -28.97
N LEU A 437 -4.24 8.67 -28.98
CA LEU A 437 -3.51 9.43 -27.95
C LEU A 437 -3.19 10.87 -28.36
N ASP A 438 -3.37 11.25 -29.63
CA ASP A 438 -2.92 12.54 -30.17
C ASP A 438 -3.48 13.75 -29.40
N ALA A 439 -4.79 13.76 -29.12
CA ALA A 439 -5.42 14.86 -28.39
C ALA A 439 -4.89 14.97 -26.95
N LEU A 440 -4.59 13.83 -26.32
CA LEU A 440 -4.04 13.76 -24.97
C LEU A 440 -2.60 14.26 -24.92
N VAL A 441 -1.78 13.87 -25.90
CA VAL A 441 -0.41 14.35 -26.09
C VAL A 441 -0.40 15.87 -26.31
N GLN A 442 -1.23 16.40 -27.21
CA GLN A 442 -1.30 17.84 -27.47
C GLN A 442 -1.67 18.64 -26.21
N HIS A 443 -2.63 18.15 -25.43
CA HIS A 443 -3.03 18.80 -24.18
C HIS A 443 -1.92 18.76 -23.12
N ALA A 444 -1.22 17.62 -22.99
CA ALA A 444 -0.07 17.50 -22.09
C ALA A 444 1.09 18.42 -22.51
N ASN A 445 1.39 18.49 -23.81
CA ASN A 445 2.45 19.34 -24.37
C ASN A 445 2.19 20.82 -24.06
N ALA A 446 0.96 21.30 -24.32
CA ALA A 446 0.58 22.67 -24.00
C ALA A 446 0.66 22.98 -22.50
N ALA A 447 0.21 22.06 -21.64
CA ALA A 447 0.24 22.24 -20.19
C ALA A 447 1.67 22.30 -19.63
N VAL A 448 2.58 21.47 -20.14
CA VAL A 448 3.99 21.44 -19.71
C VAL A 448 4.76 22.65 -20.22
N GLN A 449 4.59 23.03 -21.49
CA GLN A 449 5.26 24.19 -22.08
C GLN A 449 4.86 25.50 -21.36
N ALA A 450 3.62 25.60 -20.87
CA ALA A 450 3.15 26.75 -20.10
C ALA A 450 3.88 26.95 -18.75
N VAL A 451 4.52 25.90 -18.21
CA VAL A 451 5.30 26.00 -16.95
C VAL A 451 6.60 26.79 -17.17
N GLY A 452 7.21 26.68 -18.36
CA GLY A 452 8.43 27.38 -18.72
C GLY A 452 9.67 26.89 -17.96
N PHE A 453 9.96 25.59 -18.01
CA PHE A 453 11.18 25.01 -17.44
C PHE A 453 12.44 25.52 -18.15
N GLU A 454 13.51 25.74 -17.39
CA GLU A 454 14.80 26.19 -17.88
C GLU A 454 15.93 25.21 -17.53
N LEU A 455 16.82 24.98 -18.49
CA LEU A 455 18.14 24.41 -18.30
C LEU A 455 19.13 25.51 -17.94
N ILE A 456 20.03 25.21 -17.00
CA ILE A 456 20.99 26.19 -16.49
C ILE A 456 22.35 25.56 -16.35
N GLN A 457 23.37 26.29 -16.80
CA GLN A 457 24.77 25.97 -16.55
C GLN A 457 25.54 27.25 -16.17
N TYR A 458 26.53 27.10 -15.31
CA TYR A 458 27.62 28.07 -15.17
C TYR A 458 28.60 27.81 -16.32
N GLY A 459 28.54 28.67 -17.33
CA GLY A 459 29.37 28.60 -18.52
C GLY A 459 30.57 29.55 -18.44
N ALA A 460 31.57 29.33 -19.29
CA ALA A 460 32.63 30.28 -19.59
C ALA A 460 33.12 30.01 -21.03
N VAL A 461 33.50 31.06 -21.78
CA VAL A 461 33.98 30.88 -23.16
C VAL A 461 35.21 29.95 -23.20
N ASP A 462 36.11 30.11 -22.23
CA ASP A 462 37.24 29.23 -21.99
C ASP A 462 37.56 29.17 -20.48
N MET A 463 38.62 28.45 -20.10
CA MET A 463 39.06 28.30 -18.71
C MET A 463 39.55 29.60 -18.04
N LEU A 464 39.81 30.65 -18.81
CA LEU A 464 40.34 31.93 -18.31
C LEU A 464 39.27 33.03 -18.29
N SER A 465 38.15 32.79 -18.98
CA SER A 465 37.06 33.73 -19.13
C SER A 465 36.20 33.83 -17.86
N PRO A 466 35.58 34.99 -17.61
CA PRO A 466 34.60 35.12 -16.52
C PRO A 466 33.46 34.12 -16.68
N VAL A 467 33.00 33.60 -15.54
CA VAL A 467 31.83 32.72 -15.48
C VAL A 467 30.58 33.53 -15.86
N GLN A 468 29.71 32.93 -16.65
CA GLN A 468 28.41 33.44 -17.04
C GLN A 468 27.31 32.41 -16.74
N LEU A 469 26.05 32.87 -16.73
CA LEU A 469 24.88 32.03 -16.49
C LEU A 469 24.23 31.70 -17.83
N ASP A 470 24.51 30.52 -18.34
CA ASP A 470 23.89 30.01 -19.56
C ASP A 470 22.49 29.47 -19.21
N ARG A 471 21.47 30.00 -19.89
CA ARG A 471 20.06 29.66 -19.70
C ARG A 471 19.42 29.28 -21.03
N LEU A 472 18.61 28.22 -21.03
CA LEU A 472 17.83 27.81 -22.19
C LEU A 472 16.49 27.25 -21.73
N LEU A 473 15.40 27.53 -22.45
CA LEU A 473 14.14 26.83 -22.20
C LEU A 473 14.31 25.34 -22.49
N LEU A 474 13.79 24.48 -21.60
CA LEU A 474 13.84 23.03 -21.75
C LEU A 474 13.15 22.57 -23.05
N PHE A 475 12.01 23.20 -23.36
CA PHE A 475 11.33 23.10 -24.65
C PHE A 475 11.57 24.39 -25.42
N ASN A 476 12.57 24.41 -26.29
CA ASN A 476 12.96 25.60 -27.03
C ASN A 476 12.14 25.72 -28.33
N PRO A 477 11.30 26.76 -28.51
CA PRO A 477 10.50 26.91 -29.74
C PRO A 477 11.36 27.15 -30.99
N LEU A 478 12.63 27.51 -30.83
CA LEU A 478 13.58 27.71 -31.94
C LEU A 478 14.33 26.43 -32.31
N ASP A 479 14.34 25.42 -31.45
CA ASP A 479 15.05 24.16 -31.67
C ASP A 479 14.36 22.99 -30.96
N SER A 480 13.58 22.21 -31.71
CA SER A 480 12.86 21.04 -31.20
C SER A 480 13.70 19.78 -31.14
N ARG A 481 14.97 19.80 -31.57
CA ARG A 481 15.79 18.58 -31.63
C ARG A 481 16.01 18.00 -30.23
N PHE A 482 16.00 18.81 -29.18
CA PHE A 482 16.18 18.36 -27.79
C PHE A 482 14.90 17.80 -27.14
N ASP A 483 13.74 17.98 -27.78
CA ASP A 483 12.43 17.74 -27.16
C ASP A 483 12.25 16.29 -26.69
N MET A 484 12.84 15.30 -27.38
CA MET A 484 12.81 13.90 -26.95
C MET A 484 13.43 13.72 -25.57
N TYR A 485 14.62 14.30 -25.33
CA TYR A 485 15.30 14.23 -24.04
C TYR A 485 14.53 15.02 -22.99
N ALA A 486 14.02 16.21 -23.35
CA ALA A 486 13.15 17.01 -22.49
C ALA A 486 11.92 16.20 -22.01
N TRP A 487 11.28 15.44 -22.90
CA TRP A 487 10.17 14.56 -22.54
C TRP A 487 10.57 13.43 -21.60
N MET A 488 11.80 12.91 -21.67
CA MET A 488 12.29 11.96 -20.67
C MET A 488 12.34 12.59 -19.26
N PHE A 489 12.81 13.85 -19.12
CA PHE A 489 12.75 14.57 -17.84
C PHE A 489 11.31 14.74 -17.34
N MET A 490 10.37 15.05 -18.23
CA MET A 490 8.96 15.26 -17.88
C MET A 490 8.24 13.96 -17.50
N VAL A 491 8.52 12.85 -18.19
CA VAL A 491 8.00 11.54 -17.81
C VAL A 491 8.56 11.13 -16.45
N GLU A 492 9.86 11.32 -16.20
CA GLU A 492 10.47 11.06 -14.89
C GLU A 492 9.87 11.95 -13.78
N TRP A 493 9.53 13.21 -14.08
CA TRP A 493 8.80 14.08 -13.15
C TRP A 493 7.39 13.56 -12.86
N ALA A 494 6.66 13.11 -13.88
CA ALA A 494 5.33 12.52 -13.72
C ALA A 494 5.34 11.21 -12.92
N LEU A 495 6.43 10.44 -13.01
CA LEU A 495 6.63 9.18 -12.27
C LEU A 495 7.20 9.38 -10.85
N GLY A 496 7.50 10.62 -10.43
CA GLY A 496 8.10 10.89 -9.13
C GLY A 496 9.59 10.51 -9.02
N ILE A 497 10.27 10.35 -10.15
CA ILE A 497 11.73 10.15 -10.20
C ILE A 497 12.44 11.51 -10.11
N ARG A 498 11.84 12.57 -10.64
CA ARG A 498 12.34 13.95 -10.51
C ARG A 498 11.37 14.83 -9.76
N GLU A 499 11.89 15.93 -9.23
CA GLU A 499 11.11 17.03 -8.68
C GLU A 499 11.23 18.26 -9.59
N ALA A 500 10.29 19.18 -9.46
CA ALA A 500 10.32 20.47 -10.12
C ALA A 500 10.24 21.56 -9.07
N VAL A 501 11.11 22.56 -9.17
CA VAL A 501 11.22 23.63 -8.18
C VAL A 501 11.23 24.99 -8.87
N ARG A 502 10.41 25.90 -8.36
CA ARG A 502 10.42 27.31 -8.73
C ARG A 502 11.09 28.13 -7.64
N PHE A 503 12.18 28.81 -8.01
CA PHE A 503 12.85 29.80 -7.18
C PHE A 503 12.27 31.17 -7.51
N GLU A 504 11.86 31.92 -6.50
CA GLU A 504 11.30 33.26 -6.68
C GLU A 504 11.97 34.24 -5.71
N GLY A 505 12.62 35.26 -6.27
CA GLY A 505 13.33 36.28 -5.50
C GLY A 505 12.82 37.69 -5.80
N ASP A 506 13.66 38.67 -5.48
CA ASP A 506 13.32 40.08 -5.60
C ASP A 506 13.48 40.62 -7.03
N HIS A 507 14.32 39.99 -7.86
CA HIS A 507 14.59 40.42 -9.25
C HIS A 507 13.85 39.57 -10.28
N GLY A 508 13.75 38.26 -10.03
CA GLY A 508 13.22 37.33 -11.01
C GLY A 508 12.83 35.99 -10.41
N ALA A 509 12.39 35.11 -11.28
CA ALA A 509 12.05 33.73 -10.96
C ALA A 509 12.72 32.78 -11.93
N LEU A 510 12.90 31.55 -11.48
CA LEU A 510 13.57 30.52 -12.24
C LEU A 510 12.92 29.17 -11.93
N THR A 511 12.50 28.44 -12.96
CA THR A 511 11.81 27.16 -12.81
C THR A 511 12.67 26.04 -13.39
N VAL A 512 13.08 25.09 -12.55
CA VAL A 512 14.03 24.03 -12.91
C VAL A 512 13.51 22.65 -12.51
N VAL A 513 14.03 21.62 -13.19
CA VAL A 513 13.81 20.21 -12.84
C VAL A 513 15.06 19.70 -12.11
N THR A 514 14.87 18.84 -11.12
CA THR A 514 15.99 18.26 -10.37
C THR A 514 16.66 17.10 -11.12
N GLU A 515 17.87 16.75 -10.67
CA GLU A 515 18.45 15.42 -10.84
C GLU A 515 17.49 14.31 -10.35
N PRO A 516 17.60 13.09 -10.90
CA PRO A 516 16.73 12.00 -10.51
C PRO A 516 17.02 11.57 -9.07
N LEU A 517 15.96 11.29 -8.34
CA LEU A 517 15.99 10.60 -7.07
C LEU A 517 16.10 9.11 -7.33
N GLN A 518 16.94 8.44 -6.54
CA GLN A 518 16.98 6.99 -6.57
C GLN A 518 15.64 6.44 -6.07
N PRO A 519 14.97 5.55 -6.82
CA PRO A 519 13.75 4.90 -6.35
C PRO A 519 14.00 4.18 -5.02
N LEU A 520 13.03 4.25 -4.12
CA LEU A 520 13.06 3.47 -2.89
C LEU A 520 12.85 2.00 -3.26
N GLN A 521 13.78 1.15 -2.86
CA GLN A 521 13.71 -0.30 -3.02
C GLN A 521 13.35 -0.93 -1.68
N GLN A 522 12.24 -1.65 -1.64
CA GLN A 522 11.77 -2.31 -0.42
C GLN A 522 11.44 -3.77 -0.69
N GLU A 523 12.00 -4.64 0.16
CA GLU A 523 11.64 -6.07 0.20
C GLU A 523 10.29 -6.27 0.86
N VAL A 524 9.53 -7.27 0.39
CA VAL A 524 8.26 -7.65 1.01
C VAL A 524 8.51 -8.23 2.40
N ASN A 525 7.90 -7.63 3.42
CA ASN A 525 8.04 -8.10 4.80
C ASN A 525 7.15 -9.32 5.05
N VAL A 526 7.74 -10.52 4.96
CA VAL A 526 7.03 -11.79 5.19
C VAL A 526 6.47 -11.93 6.62
N ALA A 527 6.95 -11.15 7.59
CA ALA A 527 6.44 -11.18 8.96
C ALA A 527 5.03 -10.57 9.08
N GLU A 528 4.62 -9.75 8.11
CA GLU A 528 3.27 -9.17 8.06
C GLU A 528 2.23 -10.19 7.56
N PHE A 529 2.66 -11.33 7.01
CA PHE A 529 1.75 -12.32 6.44
C PHE A 529 0.95 -13.04 7.54
N PRO A 530 -0.40 -12.96 7.53
CA PRO A 530 -1.25 -13.52 8.58
C PRO A 530 -1.40 -15.05 8.40
N SER A 531 -0.31 -15.78 8.56
CA SER A 531 -0.25 -17.23 8.34
C SER A 531 -0.68 -18.04 9.57
N SER A 532 -0.73 -17.44 10.77
CA SER A 532 -0.99 -18.18 12.01
C SER A 532 -2.35 -18.88 12.01
N VAL A 533 -3.44 -18.19 11.62
CA VAL A 533 -4.78 -18.78 11.59
C VAL A 533 -4.86 -19.90 10.54
N ALA A 534 -4.30 -19.67 9.35
CA ALA A 534 -4.24 -20.67 8.29
C ALA A 534 -3.44 -21.91 8.73
N PHE A 535 -2.34 -21.73 9.45
CA PHE A 535 -1.52 -22.81 10.01
C PHE A 535 -2.34 -23.66 11.00
N TYR A 536 -3.02 -23.03 11.97
CA TYR A 536 -3.87 -23.77 12.93
C TYR A 536 -5.06 -24.46 12.25
N MET A 537 -5.74 -23.79 11.32
CA MET A 537 -6.84 -24.38 10.55
C MET A 537 -6.38 -25.58 9.73
N ARG A 538 -5.25 -25.47 9.01
CA ARG A 538 -4.65 -26.57 8.24
C ARG A 538 -4.20 -27.71 9.15
N GLY A 539 -3.57 -27.41 10.29
CA GLY A 539 -3.19 -28.41 11.28
C GLY A 539 -4.40 -29.17 11.81
N THR A 540 -5.49 -28.46 12.08
CA THR A 540 -6.76 -29.04 12.53
C THR A 540 -7.38 -29.96 11.48
N VAL A 541 -7.43 -29.52 10.21
CA VAL A 541 -7.92 -30.36 9.10
C VAL A 541 -7.06 -31.62 8.97
N THR A 542 -5.74 -31.50 9.01
CA THR A 542 -4.81 -32.65 8.95
C THR A 542 -5.06 -33.62 10.11
N TYR A 543 -5.19 -33.12 11.34
CA TYR A 543 -5.49 -33.92 12.52
C TYR A 543 -6.79 -34.69 12.38
N VAL A 544 -7.89 -34.01 12.02
CA VAL A 544 -9.20 -34.66 11.84
C VAL A 544 -9.12 -35.73 10.75
N THR A 545 -8.49 -35.44 9.61
CA THR A 545 -8.33 -36.43 8.54
C THR A 545 -7.54 -37.65 9.03
N GLY A 546 -6.46 -37.45 9.77
CA GLY A 546 -5.65 -38.53 10.33
C GLY A 546 -6.42 -39.43 11.30
N ILE A 547 -7.19 -38.83 12.23
CA ILE A 547 -8.03 -39.59 13.16
C ILE A 547 -9.13 -40.34 12.42
N MET A 548 -9.78 -39.74 11.43
CA MET A 548 -10.81 -40.42 10.63
C MET A 548 -10.26 -41.64 9.89
N ILE A 549 -9.05 -41.54 9.32
CA ILE A 549 -8.35 -42.68 8.70
C ILE A 549 -8.03 -43.75 9.73
N ALA A 550 -7.56 -43.38 10.92
CA ALA A 550 -7.28 -44.33 12.01
C ALA A 550 -8.54 -45.06 12.48
N LEU A 551 -9.66 -44.34 12.67
CA LEU A 551 -10.94 -44.90 13.06
C LEU A 551 -11.49 -45.85 12.01
N PHE A 552 -11.43 -45.47 10.73
CA PHE A 552 -11.84 -46.34 9.63
C PHE A 552 -10.99 -47.62 9.57
N SER A 553 -9.66 -47.48 9.75
CA SER A 553 -8.75 -48.63 9.76
C SER A 553 -9.04 -49.58 10.93
N LEU A 554 -9.33 -49.03 12.12
CA LEU A 554 -9.67 -49.81 13.29
C LEU A 554 -11.07 -50.46 13.18
N ALA A 555 -12.03 -49.77 12.57
CA ALA A 555 -13.34 -50.31 12.22
C ALA A 555 -13.19 -51.54 11.28
N LEU A 556 -12.29 -51.45 10.28
CA LEU A 556 -11.97 -52.56 9.40
C LEU A 556 -11.34 -53.74 10.17
N VAL A 557 -10.42 -53.47 11.10
CA VAL A 557 -9.86 -54.52 11.98
C VAL A 557 -10.96 -55.19 12.79
N TYR A 558 -11.89 -54.43 13.38
CA TYR A 558 -13.01 -55.02 14.11
C TYR A 558 -13.95 -55.83 13.22
N ALA A 559 -14.19 -55.40 11.98
CA ALA A 559 -14.96 -56.18 11.01
C ALA A 559 -14.27 -57.52 10.70
N LEU A 560 -12.94 -57.53 10.55
CA LEU A 560 -12.15 -58.75 10.31
C LEU A 560 -12.12 -59.68 11.53
N VAL A 561 -11.85 -59.13 12.72
CA VAL A 561 -11.81 -59.90 13.99
C VAL A 561 -13.19 -60.50 14.29
N SER A 562 -14.26 -59.78 13.99
CA SER A 562 -15.64 -60.25 14.13
C SER A 562 -16.12 -61.11 12.96
N ARG A 563 -15.21 -61.53 12.05
CA ARG A 563 -15.47 -62.41 10.89
C ARG A 563 -16.57 -61.90 9.95
N GLY A 564 -16.74 -60.59 9.84
CA GLY A 564 -17.77 -59.95 9.03
C GLY A 564 -19.15 -59.87 9.68
N TYR A 565 -19.32 -60.36 10.92
CA TYR A 565 -20.57 -60.17 11.69
C TYR A 565 -20.62 -58.76 12.29
N VAL A 566 -20.85 -57.76 11.44
CA VAL A 566 -20.98 -56.33 11.81
C VAL A 566 -22.13 -55.68 11.04
N GLU A 567 -22.74 -54.64 11.61
CA GLU A 567 -23.73 -53.84 10.90
C GLU A 567 -23.05 -52.82 9.98
N VAL A 568 -22.79 -53.20 8.73
CA VAL A 568 -22.02 -52.39 7.78
C VAL A 568 -22.66 -51.02 7.53
N LEU A 569 -23.99 -50.90 7.60
CA LEU A 569 -24.67 -49.63 7.40
C LEU A 569 -24.36 -48.61 8.50
N ASN A 570 -24.07 -49.04 9.73
CA ASN A 570 -23.64 -48.15 10.81
C ASN A 570 -22.25 -47.52 10.52
N LEU A 571 -21.45 -48.09 9.61
CA LEU A 571 -20.19 -47.49 9.17
C LEU A 571 -20.41 -46.17 8.40
N LEU A 572 -21.56 -46.00 7.75
CA LEU A 572 -21.91 -44.74 7.08
C LEU A 572 -22.11 -43.58 8.07
N GLU A 573 -22.37 -43.90 9.34
CA GLU A 573 -22.51 -42.96 10.45
C GLU A 573 -21.16 -42.57 11.09
N LEU A 574 -20.03 -42.98 10.49
CA LEU A 574 -18.69 -42.61 10.95
C LEU A 574 -18.51 -41.08 11.07
N GLN A 575 -19.08 -40.31 10.14
CA GLN A 575 -19.03 -38.83 10.19
C GLN A 575 -19.89 -38.26 11.33
N ARG A 576 -21.08 -38.80 11.56
CA ARG A 576 -22.09 -38.22 12.46
C ARG A 576 -21.96 -38.71 13.90
N VAL A 577 -21.46 -39.92 14.10
CA VAL A 577 -21.31 -40.56 15.41
C VAL A 577 -19.83 -40.69 15.75
N GLY A 578 -19.06 -41.39 14.92
CA GLY A 578 -17.65 -41.65 15.18
C GLY A 578 -16.82 -40.38 15.37
N ALA A 579 -16.86 -39.46 14.42
CA ALA A 579 -16.09 -38.23 14.51
C ALA A 579 -16.47 -37.37 15.73
N ILE A 580 -17.77 -37.25 16.05
CA ILE A 580 -18.21 -36.44 17.18
C ILE A 580 -17.70 -37.01 18.51
N VAL A 581 -17.72 -38.33 18.66
CA VAL A 581 -17.26 -39.01 19.87
C VAL A 581 -15.74 -38.94 20.04
N TRP A 582 -14.98 -39.16 18.95
CA TRP A 582 -13.53 -39.31 19.04
C TRP A 582 -12.74 -38.01 18.86
N ILE A 583 -13.31 -37.02 18.18
CA ILE A 583 -12.64 -35.74 17.87
C ILE A 583 -13.26 -34.60 18.67
N GLY A 584 -14.59 -34.60 18.79
CA GLY A 584 -15.34 -33.56 19.48
C GLY A 584 -15.80 -32.41 18.58
N ARG A 585 -16.92 -31.80 18.97
CA ARG A 585 -17.60 -30.72 18.22
C ARG A 585 -16.71 -29.50 17.93
N PRO A 586 -15.88 -28.97 18.85
CA PRO A 586 -15.10 -27.76 18.58
C PRO A 586 -14.09 -27.91 17.44
N ILE A 587 -13.36 -29.03 17.40
CA ILE A 587 -12.36 -29.32 16.36
C ILE A 587 -13.04 -29.55 15.00
N LEU A 588 -14.19 -30.25 15.00
CA LEU A 588 -15.00 -30.42 13.78
C LEU A 588 -15.61 -29.09 13.31
N CYS A 589 -15.95 -28.18 14.23
CA CYS A 589 -16.41 -26.84 13.89
C CYS A 589 -15.31 -26.07 13.16
N VAL A 590 -14.07 -26.07 13.67
CA VAL A 590 -12.92 -25.46 12.99
C VAL A 590 -12.71 -26.07 11.60
N ARG A 591 -12.81 -27.39 11.45
CA ARG A 591 -12.75 -28.04 10.12
C ARG A 591 -13.82 -27.51 9.16
N SER A 592 -15.07 -27.41 9.63
CA SER A 592 -16.17 -26.87 8.82
C SER A 592 -15.97 -25.39 8.48
N LEU A 593 -15.43 -24.59 9.42
CA LEU A 593 -15.08 -23.19 9.20
C LEU A 593 -14.00 -23.05 8.14
N THR A 594 -12.96 -23.89 8.14
CA THR A 594 -11.95 -23.90 7.08
C THR A 594 -12.58 -24.08 5.71
N ALA A 595 -13.52 -25.02 5.56
CA ALA A 595 -14.23 -25.25 4.31
C ALA A 595 -15.12 -24.07 3.90
N LEU A 596 -15.85 -23.49 4.85
CA LEU A 596 -16.64 -22.27 4.63
C LEU A 596 -15.76 -21.10 4.19
N GLY A 597 -14.61 -20.91 4.84
CA GLY A 597 -13.63 -19.89 4.50
C GLY A 597 -13.07 -20.07 3.09
N MET A 598 -12.73 -21.31 2.69
CA MET A 598 -12.27 -21.62 1.33
C MET A 598 -13.35 -21.35 0.28
N LEU A 599 -14.61 -21.74 0.51
CA LEU A 599 -15.72 -21.49 -0.42
C LEU A 599 -16.18 -20.02 -0.45
N ALA A 600 -15.82 -19.25 0.57
CA ALA A 600 -16.08 -17.83 0.67
C ALA A 600 -14.88 -16.96 0.27
N SER A 601 -13.80 -17.55 -0.27
CA SER A 601 -12.61 -16.81 -0.70
C SER A 601 -12.31 -17.03 -2.19
N ALA A 602 -11.86 -15.97 -2.86
CA ALA A 602 -11.28 -16.04 -4.19
C ALA A 602 -9.85 -16.59 -4.14
N THR A 603 -9.34 -17.09 -5.27
CA THR A 603 -7.96 -17.57 -5.39
C THR A 603 -7.25 -16.76 -6.48
N VAL A 604 -6.24 -16.00 -6.09
CA VAL A 604 -5.44 -15.18 -7.00
C VAL A 604 -4.02 -15.74 -7.04
N HIS A 605 -3.50 -15.94 -8.24
CA HIS A 605 -2.13 -16.35 -8.48
C HIS A 605 -1.35 -15.21 -9.14
N LEU A 606 -0.06 -15.14 -8.83
CA LEU A 606 0.89 -14.32 -9.58
C LEU A 606 1.55 -15.24 -10.60
N ASP A 607 1.25 -15.02 -11.87
CA ASP A 607 1.85 -15.77 -12.99
C ASP A 607 2.81 -14.86 -13.77
N THR A 608 3.74 -15.48 -14.47
CA THR A 608 4.72 -14.81 -15.32
C THR A 608 4.58 -15.30 -16.77
N THR A 609 4.43 -14.36 -17.71
CA THR A 609 4.49 -14.64 -19.15
C THR A 609 5.66 -13.88 -19.74
N GLY A 610 6.72 -14.59 -20.16
CA GLY A 610 7.95 -13.96 -20.61
C GLY A 610 8.58 -13.12 -19.49
N ASN A 611 8.61 -11.80 -19.68
CA ASN A 611 9.18 -10.84 -18.73
C ASN A 611 8.12 -10.05 -17.95
N ILE A 612 6.83 -10.41 -18.04
CA ILE A 612 5.74 -9.67 -17.44
C ILE A 612 5.09 -10.52 -16.36
N SER A 613 4.92 -9.94 -15.18
CA SER A 613 4.14 -10.51 -14.09
C SER A 613 2.71 -9.99 -14.12
N MET A 614 1.75 -10.88 -13.97
CA MET A 614 0.32 -10.58 -13.97
C MET A 614 -0.42 -11.41 -12.91
N PHE A 615 -1.54 -10.88 -12.42
CA PHE A 615 -2.43 -11.65 -11.58
C PHE A 615 -3.41 -12.45 -12.43
N THR A 616 -3.55 -13.74 -12.14
CA THR A 616 -4.51 -14.63 -12.79
C THR A 616 -5.44 -15.26 -11.76
N GLU A 617 -6.64 -15.59 -12.21
CA GLU A 617 -7.64 -16.28 -11.41
C GLU A 617 -7.97 -17.61 -12.10
N PRO A 618 -7.20 -18.68 -11.82
CA PRO A 618 -7.44 -19.98 -12.44
C PRO A 618 -8.79 -20.54 -11.98
N PRO A 619 -9.58 -21.15 -12.88
CA PRO A 619 -10.85 -21.72 -12.51
C PRO A 619 -10.64 -22.87 -11.51
N ASN A 620 -11.31 -22.79 -10.37
CA ASN A 620 -11.28 -23.87 -9.39
C ASN A 620 -11.89 -25.15 -10.01
N PRO A 621 -11.14 -26.26 -10.10
CA PRO A 621 -11.68 -27.50 -10.64
C PRO A 621 -12.92 -27.96 -9.87
N TRP A 622 -13.94 -28.41 -10.59
CA TRP A 622 -15.24 -28.77 -10.01
C TRP A 622 -15.13 -29.77 -8.85
N TYR A 623 -14.18 -30.71 -8.92
CA TYR A 623 -13.97 -31.72 -7.88
C TYR A 623 -13.40 -31.14 -6.59
N LYS A 624 -12.60 -30.06 -6.64
CA LYS A 624 -12.13 -29.36 -5.44
C LYS A 624 -13.27 -28.62 -4.77
N THR A 625 -14.12 -27.93 -5.54
CA THR A 625 -15.33 -27.27 -5.02
C THR A 625 -16.31 -28.28 -4.43
N LEU A 626 -16.51 -29.43 -5.09
CA LEU A 626 -17.38 -30.50 -4.59
C LEU A 626 -16.87 -31.09 -3.27
N LEU A 627 -15.55 -31.29 -3.16
CA LEU A 627 -14.90 -31.76 -1.94
C LEU A 627 -15.03 -30.72 -0.82
N SER A 628 -14.72 -29.44 -1.08
CA SER A 628 -14.89 -28.38 -0.09
C SER A 628 -16.35 -28.21 0.35
N ALA A 629 -17.32 -28.37 -0.56
CA ALA A 629 -18.74 -28.39 -0.21
C ALA A 629 -19.11 -29.60 0.67
N ASN A 630 -18.48 -30.76 0.46
CA ASN A 630 -18.68 -31.91 1.34
C ASN A 630 -18.18 -31.61 2.76
N GLU A 631 -17.07 -30.90 2.90
CA GLU A 631 -16.52 -30.50 4.20
C GLU A 631 -17.45 -29.53 4.97
N VAL A 632 -18.36 -28.82 4.30
CA VAL A 632 -19.41 -28.02 4.99
C VAL A 632 -20.40 -28.92 5.74
N THR A 633 -20.57 -30.18 5.34
CA THR A 633 -21.49 -31.12 6.01
C THR A 633 -21.08 -31.47 7.43
N TRP A 634 -19.82 -31.22 7.83
CA TRP A 634 -19.40 -31.30 9.22
C TRP A 634 -20.16 -30.33 10.12
N LEU A 635 -20.46 -29.11 9.63
CA LEU A 635 -21.30 -28.17 10.36
C LEU A 635 -22.72 -28.74 10.53
N VAL A 636 -23.25 -29.35 9.47
CA VAL A 636 -24.57 -29.99 9.50
C VAL A 636 -24.61 -31.14 10.50
N ALA A 637 -23.56 -31.95 10.58
CA ALA A 637 -23.44 -33.02 11.58
C ALA A 637 -23.48 -32.46 13.01
N ILE A 638 -22.74 -31.37 13.29
CA ILE A 638 -22.75 -30.70 14.60
C ILE A 638 -24.13 -30.15 14.94
N VAL A 639 -24.79 -29.46 13.99
CA VAL A 639 -26.13 -28.90 14.20
C VAL A 639 -27.15 -30.00 14.48
N ASN A 640 -27.13 -31.09 13.69
CA ASN A 640 -27.98 -32.26 13.95
C ASN A 640 -27.71 -32.85 15.33
N ASP A 641 -26.45 -32.92 15.73
CA ASP A 641 -26.02 -33.52 16.99
C ASP A 641 -26.45 -32.73 18.24
N ILE A 642 -26.44 -31.41 18.15
CA ILE A 642 -27.03 -30.55 19.19
C ILE A 642 -28.56 -30.66 19.17
N ALA A 643 -29.15 -30.62 17.97
CA ALA A 643 -30.59 -30.68 17.78
C ALA A 643 -31.20 -32.02 18.20
N MET A 644 -30.43 -33.12 18.20
CA MET A 644 -30.88 -34.47 18.60
C MET A 644 -31.52 -34.53 19.99
N SER A 645 -31.16 -33.62 20.90
CA SER A 645 -31.82 -33.47 22.20
C SER A 645 -33.32 -33.14 22.09
N VAL A 646 -33.70 -32.42 21.03
CA VAL A 646 -35.07 -31.99 20.73
C VAL A 646 -35.71 -32.88 19.67
N THR A 647 -34.99 -33.18 18.58
CA THR A 647 -35.52 -33.90 17.42
C THR A 647 -35.61 -35.40 17.64
N LYS A 648 -34.78 -35.98 18.52
CA LYS A 648 -34.83 -37.40 18.93
C LYS A 648 -34.94 -38.35 17.73
N ASP A 649 -35.92 -39.27 17.76
CA ASP A 649 -36.16 -40.29 16.75
C ASP A 649 -36.44 -39.71 15.35
N TYR A 650 -36.85 -38.43 15.23
CA TYR A 650 -37.02 -37.81 13.93
C TYR A 650 -35.68 -37.63 13.19
N THR A 651 -34.55 -37.53 13.90
CA THR A 651 -33.24 -37.25 13.29
C THR A 651 -32.83 -38.32 12.27
N SER A 652 -33.10 -39.59 12.54
CA SER A 652 -32.75 -40.70 11.63
C SER A 652 -33.35 -40.55 10.23
N TYR A 653 -34.56 -39.99 10.14
CA TYR A 653 -35.28 -39.85 8.88
C TYR A 653 -34.80 -38.68 8.02
N TYR A 654 -34.29 -37.61 8.62
CA TYR A 654 -33.96 -36.38 7.88
C TYR A 654 -32.46 -36.08 7.82
N ALA A 655 -31.65 -36.62 8.73
CA ALA A 655 -30.24 -36.26 8.87
C ALA A 655 -29.44 -36.47 7.57
N THR A 656 -29.59 -37.62 6.92
CA THR A 656 -28.91 -37.96 5.66
C THR A 656 -29.36 -37.07 4.52
N ILE A 657 -30.68 -36.91 4.35
CA ILE A 657 -31.26 -36.04 3.32
C ILE A 657 -30.79 -34.59 3.49
N ASN A 658 -30.77 -34.09 4.73
CA ASN A 658 -30.30 -32.74 5.05
C ASN A 658 -28.83 -32.51 4.65
N SER A 659 -27.92 -33.44 4.97
CA SER A 659 -26.52 -33.28 4.55
C SER A 659 -26.33 -33.36 3.04
N ILE A 660 -27.06 -34.25 2.34
CA ILE A 660 -27.03 -34.31 0.87
C ILE A 660 -27.56 -33.00 0.28
N LEU A 661 -28.65 -32.47 0.83
CA LEU A 661 -29.25 -31.21 0.38
C LEU A 661 -28.29 -30.03 0.55
N VAL A 662 -27.71 -29.86 1.75
CA VAL A 662 -26.72 -28.80 2.01
C VAL A 662 -25.49 -28.97 1.13
N TRP A 663 -25.00 -30.20 0.94
CA TRP A 663 -23.86 -30.47 0.08
C TRP A 663 -24.11 -30.06 -1.37
N ILE A 664 -25.25 -30.45 -1.94
CA ILE A 664 -25.63 -30.11 -3.32
C ILE A 664 -25.84 -28.60 -3.45
N ILE A 665 -26.58 -27.97 -2.53
CA ILE A 665 -26.83 -26.52 -2.59
C ILE A 665 -25.52 -25.75 -2.47
N ALA A 666 -24.64 -26.09 -1.51
CA ALA A 666 -23.36 -25.43 -1.32
C ALA A 666 -22.44 -25.60 -2.54
N PHE A 667 -22.43 -26.79 -3.17
CA PHE A 667 -21.69 -27.06 -4.39
C PHE A 667 -22.24 -26.24 -5.57
N VAL A 668 -23.54 -26.33 -5.85
CA VAL A 668 -24.19 -25.61 -6.95
C VAL A 668 -23.95 -24.12 -6.80
N LEU A 669 -24.21 -23.57 -5.62
CA LEU A 669 -24.03 -22.15 -5.33
C LEU A 669 -22.58 -21.70 -5.56
N SER A 670 -21.60 -22.47 -5.06
CA SER A 670 -20.17 -22.15 -5.20
C SER A 670 -19.64 -22.35 -6.61
N TYR A 671 -20.23 -23.27 -7.38
CA TYR A 671 -19.85 -23.56 -8.75
C TYR A 671 -20.46 -22.56 -9.75
N THR A 672 -21.74 -22.21 -9.59
CA THR A 672 -22.44 -21.29 -10.52
C THR A 672 -22.15 -19.82 -10.23
N SER A 673 -21.73 -19.47 -9.02
CA SER A 673 -21.45 -18.10 -8.60
C SER A 673 -20.16 -18.05 -7.76
N PRO A 674 -18.98 -18.32 -8.33
CA PRO A 674 -17.72 -18.27 -7.59
C PRO A 674 -17.46 -16.87 -7.03
N ILE A 675 -16.75 -16.80 -5.89
CA ILE A 675 -16.32 -15.52 -5.31
C ILE A 675 -15.17 -14.97 -6.14
N GLN A 676 -15.31 -13.72 -6.56
CA GLN A 676 -14.26 -12.95 -7.24
C GLN A 676 -13.58 -12.05 -6.22
N HIS A 677 -12.30 -11.82 -6.43
CA HIS A 677 -11.56 -10.82 -5.69
C HIS A 677 -11.98 -9.41 -6.13
N ALA A 678 -11.73 -8.41 -5.30
CA ALA A 678 -11.93 -7.01 -5.66
C ALA A 678 -10.91 -6.13 -4.95
N VAL A 679 -10.56 -5.01 -5.56
CA VAL A 679 -9.74 -3.97 -4.93
C VAL A 679 -10.56 -2.69 -4.86
N GLU A 680 -10.68 -2.18 -3.65
CA GLU A 680 -11.25 -0.86 -3.36
C GLU A 680 -10.09 0.09 -3.04
N ILE A 681 -9.89 1.08 -3.90
CA ILE A 681 -8.88 2.11 -3.69
C ILE A 681 -9.58 3.29 -3.04
N ASP A 682 -9.32 3.48 -1.76
CA ASP A 682 -9.77 4.62 -0.97
C ASP A 682 -8.56 5.16 -0.21
N LYS A 683 -7.82 6.05 -0.88
CA LYS A 683 -6.59 6.60 -0.34
C LYS A 683 -6.91 7.65 0.72
N GLN A 684 -6.69 7.29 1.98
CA GLN A 684 -6.84 8.16 3.13
C GLN A 684 -5.45 8.45 3.70
N CYS A 685 -5.03 9.71 3.65
CA CYS A 685 -3.74 10.16 4.18
C CYS A 685 -3.97 11.21 5.26
N HIS A 686 -3.12 11.20 6.27
CA HIS A 686 -3.11 12.22 7.31
C HIS A 686 -1.67 12.61 7.67
N VAL A 687 -1.54 13.85 8.12
CA VAL A 687 -0.25 14.42 8.53
C VAL A 687 -0.02 14.10 9.99
N VAL A 688 1.03 13.33 10.29
CA VAL A 688 1.45 13.03 11.68
C VAL A 688 2.33 14.17 12.21
N HIS A 689 3.16 14.74 11.34
CA HIS A 689 3.94 15.92 11.64
C HIS A 689 4.07 16.77 10.37
N VAL A 690 3.55 18.01 10.42
CA VAL A 690 3.58 18.94 9.29
C VAL A 690 5.02 19.15 8.86
N ASP A 691 5.28 19.04 7.55
CA ASP A 691 6.60 19.22 6.99
C ASP A 691 7.66 18.24 7.53
N PHE A 692 7.23 17.03 7.92
CA PHE A 692 8.15 15.95 8.29
C PHE A 692 7.64 14.52 8.02
N GLN A 693 6.42 14.15 8.41
CA GLN A 693 5.91 12.77 8.34
C GLN A 693 4.44 12.68 7.90
N VAL A 694 4.17 11.80 6.94
CA VAL A 694 2.83 11.47 6.43
C VAL A 694 2.54 9.97 6.65
N GLU A 695 1.28 9.65 6.93
CA GLU A 695 0.79 8.27 7.01
C GLU A 695 -0.47 8.09 6.15
N CYS A 696 -0.52 7.02 5.37
CA CYS A 696 -1.55 6.72 4.39
C CYS A 696 -2.05 5.27 4.48
N THR A 697 -3.35 5.08 4.30
CA THR A 697 -3.99 3.80 3.97
C THR A 697 -4.56 3.92 2.56
N SER A 698 -4.03 3.16 1.61
CA SER A 698 -4.30 3.35 0.18
C SER A 698 -5.45 2.51 -0.38
N ALA A 699 -5.61 1.27 0.08
CA ALA A 699 -6.55 0.34 -0.53
C ALA A 699 -6.94 -0.83 0.38
N VAL A 700 -8.06 -1.48 0.04
CA VAL A 700 -8.48 -2.76 0.60
C VAL A 700 -8.62 -3.78 -0.53
N VAL A 701 -7.84 -4.86 -0.44
CA VAL A 701 -7.91 -6.02 -1.33
C VAL A 701 -8.86 -7.04 -0.71
N GLN A 702 -10.06 -7.13 -1.26
CA GLN A 702 -11.09 -8.08 -0.87
C GLN A 702 -10.81 -9.43 -1.52
N ILE A 703 -10.32 -10.39 -0.74
CA ILE A 703 -10.13 -11.79 -1.19
C ILE A 703 -11.31 -12.65 -0.71
N GLY A 704 -11.82 -12.39 0.49
CA GLY A 704 -12.94 -13.12 1.06
C GLY A 704 -14.23 -12.31 1.11
N ALA A 705 -15.36 -13.01 0.98
CA ALA A 705 -16.71 -12.45 1.02
C ALA A 705 -17.45 -12.89 2.31
N PRO A 706 -17.58 -12.02 3.33
CA PRO A 706 -18.30 -12.35 4.56
C PRO A 706 -19.78 -12.71 4.31
N THR A 707 -20.41 -12.07 3.33
CA THR A 707 -21.78 -12.37 2.91
C THR A 707 -21.94 -13.81 2.44
N ARG A 708 -20.93 -14.35 1.75
CA ARG A 708 -20.93 -15.74 1.28
C ARG A 708 -20.82 -16.72 2.43
N LEU A 709 -19.93 -16.44 3.38
CA LEU A 709 -19.77 -17.25 4.58
C LEU A 709 -21.08 -17.33 5.37
N VAL A 710 -21.74 -16.19 5.61
CA VAL A 710 -23.05 -16.13 6.27
C VAL A 710 -24.10 -16.88 5.46
N THR A 711 -24.13 -16.74 4.13
CA THR A 711 -25.08 -17.45 3.27
C THR A 711 -24.95 -18.97 3.40
N LEU A 712 -23.72 -19.50 3.38
CA LEU A 712 -23.48 -20.94 3.55
C LEU A 712 -23.88 -21.44 4.94
N MET A 713 -23.64 -20.65 6.00
CA MET A 713 -24.12 -20.97 7.34
C MET A 713 -25.66 -20.96 7.40
N CYS A 714 -26.31 -19.96 6.81
CA CYS A 714 -27.77 -19.88 6.72
C CYS A 714 -28.35 -21.07 5.95
N ILE A 715 -27.71 -21.52 4.86
CA ILE A 715 -28.12 -22.73 4.12
C ILE A 715 -28.06 -23.96 5.02
N ALA A 716 -26.96 -24.15 5.76
CA ALA A 716 -26.83 -25.28 6.68
C ALA A 716 -27.92 -25.30 7.76
N TRP A 717 -28.28 -24.14 8.31
CA TRP A 717 -29.33 -24.01 9.32
C TRP A 717 -30.74 -24.16 8.74
N THR A 718 -31.06 -23.46 7.65
CA THR A 718 -32.40 -23.46 7.04
C THR A 718 -32.76 -24.81 6.45
N CYS A 719 -31.82 -25.52 5.82
CA CYS A 719 -32.02 -26.89 5.36
C CYS A 719 -32.33 -27.81 6.55
N ASN A 720 -31.62 -27.67 7.66
CA ASN A 720 -31.86 -28.46 8.87
C ASN A 720 -33.28 -28.29 9.41
N VAL A 721 -33.69 -27.03 9.61
CA VAL A 721 -35.03 -26.69 10.12
C VAL A 721 -36.12 -27.17 9.14
N THR A 722 -35.94 -26.94 7.85
CA THR A 722 -36.92 -27.34 6.82
C THR A 722 -37.07 -28.85 6.76
N CYS A 723 -35.95 -29.59 6.70
CA CYS A 723 -35.97 -31.05 6.72
C CYS A 723 -36.65 -31.59 7.98
N TYR A 724 -36.33 -31.05 9.16
CA TYR A 724 -36.99 -31.45 10.41
C TYR A 724 -38.51 -31.18 10.39
N VAL A 725 -38.94 -29.99 9.98
CA VAL A 725 -40.36 -29.60 9.94
C VAL A 725 -41.13 -30.47 8.96
N VAL A 726 -40.59 -30.69 7.75
CA VAL A 726 -41.20 -31.56 6.74
C VAL A 726 -41.33 -32.99 7.27
N THR A 727 -40.26 -33.55 7.84
CA THR A 727 -40.29 -34.90 8.42
C THR A 727 -41.31 -35.01 9.56
N ARG A 728 -41.43 -33.98 10.40
CA ARG A 728 -42.41 -33.94 11.49
C ARG A 728 -43.86 -33.87 10.98
N ILE A 729 -44.12 -33.11 9.91
CA ILE A 729 -45.44 -33.02 9.28
C ILE A 729 -45.81 -34.34 8.61
N VAL A 730 -44.88 -34.93 7.85
CA VAL A 730 -45.13 -36.15 7.05
C VAL A 730 -45.31 -37.39 7.93
N LEU A 731 -44.50 -37.56 8.99
CA LEU A 731 -44.59 -38.72 9.88
C LEU A 731 -45.68 -38.55 10.96
N GLY A 732 -46.06 -37.32 11.32
CA GLY A 732 -46.97 -37.06 12.43
C GLY A 732 -46.40 -37.53 13.79
N ARG A 733 -47.19 -37.44 14.86
CA ARG A 733 -46.80 -37.97 16.18
C ARG A 733 -47.04 -39.49 16.32
N GLU A 734 -47.92 -40.06 15.50
CA GLU A 734 -48.44 -41.42 15.70
C GLU A 734 -47.64 -42.53 15.00
N ARG A 735 -46.77 -42.20 14.03
CA ARG A 735 -46.00 -43.21 13.27
C ARG A 735 -44.57 -43.46 13.76
N LEU A 736 -44.13 -42.84 14.86
CA LEU A 736 -42.80 -43.12 15.39
C LEU A 736 -42.78 -44.45 16.13
N GLN A 737 -42.07 -45.42 15.56
CA GLN A 737 -41.63 -46.59 16.30
C GLN A 737 -40.47 -46.17 17.21
N THR A 738 -40.76 -45.97 18.49
CA THR A 738 -39.73 -45.74 19.50
C THR A 738 -38.93 -47.02 19.70
N ASN A 739 -37.75 -47.11 19.09
CA ASN A 739 -36.74 -48.10 19.46
C ASN A 739 -36.06 -47.63 20.75
N ALA A 740 -36.76 -47.74 21.87
CA ALA A 740 -36.32 -47.20 23.15
C ALA A 740 -35.19 -48.07 23.76
N VAL A 741 -34.01 -48.06 23.16
CA VAL A 741 -32.79 -48.64 23.74
C VAL A 741 -32.17 -47.59 24.65
N HIS A 742 -32.26 -47.83 25.96
CA HIS A 742 -31.69 -46.98 26.99
C HIS A 742 -30.51 -47.71 27.62
N SER A 743 -29.30 -47.21 27.38
CA SER A 743 -28.09 -47.76 28.00
C SER A 743 -27.10 -46.62 28.26
N ILE A 744 -26.44 -46.64 29.41
CA ILE A 744 -25.44 -45.64 29.81
C ILE A 744 -24.22 -45.61 28.88
N PHE A 745 -23.97 -46.71 28.15
CA PHE A 745 -22.85 -46.84 27.22
C PHE A 745 -23.13 -46.23 25.85
N LEU A 746 -24.39 -45.91 25.54
CA LEU A 746 -24.79 -45.37 24.23
C LEU A 746 -24.75 -43.85 24.20
N TYR A 747 -24.02 -43.33 23.23
CA TYR A 747 -24.09 -41.94 22.81
C TYR A 747 -25.45 -41.62 22.17
N ALA A 748 -25.94 -40.38 22.31
CA ALA A 748 -27.23 -39.97 21.73
C ALA A 748 -27.30 -40.20 20.20
N GLY A 749 -26.20 -39.94 19.48
CA GLY A 749 -26.11 -40.25 18.05
C GLY A 749 -26.22 -41.74 17.75
N ALA A 750 -25.54 -42.60 18.52
CA ALA A 750 -25.65 -44.05 18.37
C ALA A 750 -27.07 -44.56 18.70
N LYS A 751 -27.75 -43.95 19.67
CA LYS A 751 -29.12 -44.29 20.04
C LYS A 751 -30.11 -44.04 18.89
N TYR A 752 -30.01 -42.89 18.22
CA TYR A 752 -31.00 -42.47 17.23
C TYR A 752 -30.61 -42.78 15.78
N LEU A 753 -29.32 -42.87 15.44
CA LEU A 753 -28.86 -43.03 14.05
C LEU A 753 -28.46 -44.47 13.68
N PHE A 754 -28.13 -45.32 14.65
CA PHE A 754 -27.76 -46.71 14.34
C PHE A 754 -28.97 -47.58 14.03
N LEU A 755 -28.76 -48.55 13.15
CA LEU A 755 -29.69 -49.64 12.93
C LEU A 755 -29.55 -50.67 14.05
N ILE A 756 -30.47 -50.63 14.99
CA ILE A 756 -30.42 -51.41 16.23
C ILE A 756 -31.35 -52.64 16.18
N SER A 757 -32.48 -52.57 15.47
CA SER A 757 -33.53 -53.60 15.51
C SER A 757 -33.07 -55.04 15.19
N PRO A 758 -32.13 -55.30 14.25
CA PRO A 758 -31.63 -56.65 13.98
C PRO A 758 -30.69 -57.21 15.05
N TRP A 759 -30.30 -56.39 16.03
CA TRP A 759 -29.25 -56.67 17.02
C TRP A 759 -29.78 -56.68 18.47
N VAL A 760 -31.10 -56.71 18.64
CA VAL A 760 -31.78 -56.72 19.94
C VAL A 760 -32.47 -58.06 20.17
N HIS A 761 -32.22 -58.67 21.33
CA HIS A 761 -32.88 -59.89 21.77
C HIS A 761 -33.09 -59.85 23.29
N ASN A 762 -34.31 -60.11 23.77
CA ASN A 762 -34.68 -60.13 25.20
C ASN A 762 -34.14 -58.93 26.01
N ASP A 763 -34.41 -57.70 25.55
CA ASP A 763 -33.97 -56.44 26.18
C ASP A 763 -32.44 -56.30 26.36
N ILE A 764 -31.66 -57.05 25.58
CA ILE A 764 -30.20 -56.92 25.46
C ILE A 764 -29.86 -56.48 24.03
N TYR A 765 -29.12 -55.39 23.93
CA TYR A 765 -28.55 -54.93 22.65
C TYR A 765 -27.17 -55.57 22.45
N TYR A 766 -27.05 -56.47 21.48
CA TYR A 766 -25.79 -57.07 21.08
C TYR A 766 -25.08 -56.14 20.09
N MET A 767 -24.44 -55.09 20.60
CA MET A 767 -23.76 -54.10 19.77
C MET A 767 -22.54 -54.70 19.10
N ASP A 768 -22.48 -54.72 17.76
CA ASP A 768 -21.28 -55.17 17.07
C ASP A 768 -20.06 -54.28 17.42
N ARG A 769 -18.86 -54.85 17.42
CA ARG A 769 -17.66 -54.15 17.94
C ARG A 769 -17.24 -52.96 17.07
N MET A 770 -17.59 -52.97 15.78
CA MET A 770 -17.33 -51.85 14.88
C MET A 770 -18.27 -50.67 15.21
N SER A 771 -19.57 -50.90 15.34
CA SER A 771 -20.53 -49.90 15.84
C SER A 771 -20.14 -49.44 17.25
N GLY A 772 -19.68 -50.37 18.09
CA GLY A 772 -19.11 -50.11 19.42
C GLY A 772 -17.96 -49.10 19.37
N LEU A 773 -17.00 -49.29 18.47
CA LEU A 773 -15.92 -48.34 18.22
C LEU A 773 -16.47 -46.96 17.83
N LEU A 774 -17.40 -46.87 16.87
CA LEU A 774 -18.00 -45.60 16.45
C LEU A 774 -18.72 -44.88 17.60
N ASN A 775 -19.34 -45.64 18.50
CA ASN A 775 -19.95 -45.15 19.74
C ASN A 775 -18.93 -44.82 20.86
N GLY A 776 -17.64 -45.02 20.63
CA GLY A 776 -16.56 -44.70 21.59
C GLY A 776 -16.22 -45.82 22.57
N LEU A 777 -16.59 -47.06 22.28
CA LEU A 777 -16.23 -48.24 23.07
C LEU A 777 -15.08 -48.99 22.38
N LEU A 778 -13.88 -48.89 22.94
CA LEU A 778 -12.73 -49.66 22.48
C LEU A 778 -12.68 -50.97 23.26
N THR A 779 -12.85 -52.11 22.59
CA THR A 779 -12.98 -53.41 23.28
C THR A 779 -11.92 -54.42 22.86
N ILE A 780 -11.45 -55.21 23.82
CA ILE A 780 -10.57 -56.37 23.62
C ILE A 780 -11.19 -57.55 24.39
N GLU A 781 -11.27 -58.71 23.75
CA GLU A 781 -11.81 -59.92 24.37
C GLU A 781 -10.67 -60.89 24.66
N ARG A 782 -10.65 -61.40 25.89
CA ARG A 782 -9.71 -62.44 26.32
C ARG A 782 -10.43 -63.40 27.26
N GLU A 783 -10.32 -64.70 26.97
CA GLU A 783 -10.80 -65.77 27.87
C GLU A 783 -12.27 -65.59 28.33
N ASN A 784 -13.19 -65.29 27.39
CA ASN A 784 -14.63 -65.01 27.62
C ASN A 784 -14.93 -63.75 28.46
N VAL A 785 -14.00 -62.81 28.53
CA VAL A 785 -14.20 -61.50 29.17
C VAL A 785 -13.92 -60.39 28.17
N ILE A 786 -14.86 -59.45 28.01
CA ILE A 786 -14.66 -58.23 27.24
C ILE A 786 -14.18 -57.13 28.20
N TYR A 787 -12.96 -56.66 27.97
CA TYR A 787 -12.44 -55.44 28.56
C TYR A 787 -12.69 -54.30 27.60
N GLY A 788 -13.38 -53.27 28.06
CA GLY A 788 -13.73 -52.11 27.25
C GLY A 788 -13.26 -50.80 27.89
N LEU A 789 -12.81 -49.86 27.07
CA LEU A 789 -12.64 -48.45 27.43
C LEU A 789 -13.79 -47.66 26.81
N ASP A 790 -14.59 -47.01 27.63
CA ASP A 790 -15.50 -45.96 27.16
C ASP A 790 -14.74 -44.64 27.11
N VAL A 791 -14.39 -44.21 25.90
CA VAL A 791 -13.62 -42.97 25.67
C VAL A 791 -14.45 -41.72 25.97
N LYS A 792 -15.79 -41.83 25.96
CA LYS A 792 -16.69 -40.71 26.31
C LYS A 792 -16.63 -40.40 27.79
N LEU A 793 -16.60 -41.44 28.62
CA LEU A 793 -16.58 -41.35 30.08
C LEU A 793 -15.17 -41.49 30.68
N TRP A 794 -14.17 -41.81 29.85
CA TRP A 794 -12.80 -42.17 30.28
C TRP A 794 -12.76 -43.30 31.32
N HIS A 795 -13.70 -44.24 31.22
CA HIS A 795 -13.87 -45.34 32.18
C HIS A 795 -13.61 -46.70 31.54
N MET A 796 -12.89 -47.56 32.25
CA MET A 796 -12.75 -48.97 31.90
C MET A 796 -13.93 -49.76 32.46
N PHE A 797 -14.47 -50.67 31.66
CA PHE A 797 -15.51 -51.60 32.07
C PHE A 797 -15.13 -53.03 31.69
N ARG A 798 -15.71 -53.98 32.44
CA ARG A 798 -15.53 -55.41 32.25
C ARG A 798 -16.90 -56.05 32.09
N ILE A 799 -17.06 -56.86 31.05
CA ILE A 799 -18.27 -57.65 30.79
C ILE A 799 -17.85 -59.12 30.70
N ASP A 800 -18.39 -59.95 31.59
CA ASP A 800 -18.23 -61.39 31.52
C ASP A 800 -19.20 -61.95 30.46
N VAL A 801 -18.66 -62.56 29.40
CA VAL A 801 -19.45 -63.04 28.26
C VAL A 801 -20.05 -64.40 28.61
N HIS A 802 -21.28 -64.38 29.13
CA HIS A 802 -22.08 -65.58 29.31
C HIS A 802 -22.87 -65.89 28.03
N ARG A 803 -22.87 -67.16 27.59
CA ARG A 803 -23.68 -67.58 26.45
C ARG A 803 -25.16 -67.48 26.84
N ASP A 804 -25.88 -66.56 26.20
CA ASP A 804 -27.32 -66.47 26.37
C ASP A 804 -27.97 -67.74 25.80
N ALA A 805 -28.49 -68.58 26.70
CA ALA A 805 -29.15 -69.84 26.37
C ALA A 805 -30.47 -69.63 25.60
N THR A 806 -31.00 -68.40 25.58
CA THR A 806 -32.25 -68.05 24.87
C THR A 806 -32.03 -67.80 23.37
N ILE A 807 -30.79 -67.56 22.92
CA ILE A 807 -30.44 -67.43 21.51
C ILE A 807 -30.09 -68.82 20.96
N VAL A 808 -31.12 -69.57 20.54
CA VAL A 808 -30.99 -70.92 19.99
C VAL A 808 -30.20 -70.91 18.67
N ALA A 809 -29.51 -72.01 18.33
CA ALA A 809 -28.67 -72.13 17.14
C ALA A 809 -29.40 -71.86 15.80
N THR A 810 -30.73 -71.92 15.79
CA THR A 810 -31.60 -71.59 14.65
C THR A 810 -31.85 -70.10 14.47
N ASN A 811 -31.55 -69.26 15.47
CA ASN A 811 -31.72 -67.82 15.42
C ASN A 811 -30.60 -67.19 14.55
N PRO A 812 -30.93 -66.30 13.58
CA PRO A 812 -29.93 -65.63 12.73
C PRO A 812 -28.85 -64.89 13.53
N MET A 813 -29.16 -64.40 14.74
CA MET A 813 -28.20 -63.71 15.60
C MET A 813 -27.24 -64.64 16.35
N HIS A 814 -27.47 -65.96 16.41
CA HIS A 814 -26.67 -66.88 17.25
C HIS A 814 -25.17 -66.87 16.95
N LYS A 815 -24.79 -66.65 15.68
CA LYS A 815 -23.37 -66.55 15.29
C LYS A 815 -22.82 -65.14 15.52
N ALA A 816 -23.63 -64.11 15.26
CA ALA A 816 -23.23 -62.71 15.39
C ALA A 816 -23.10 -62.28 16.86
N SER A 817 -23.99 -62.73 17.74
CA SER A 817 -23.98 -62.39 19.17
C SER A 817 -22.72 -62.84 19.90
N LYS A 818 -22.01 -63.85 19.39
CA LYS A 818 -20.72 -64.32 19.94
C LYS A 818 -19.57 -63.33 19.74
N TYR A 819 -19.71 -62.40 18.80
CA TYR A 819 -18.69 -61.41 18.47
C TYR A 819 -19.15 -59.98 18.82
N ALA A 820 -20.30 -59.83 19.49
CA ALA A 820 -20.91 -58.56 19.85
C ALA A 820 -20.77 -58.26 21.35
N ILE A 821 -20.92 -56.98 21.71
CA ILE A 821 -20.88 -56.48 23.09
C ILE A 821 -22.32 -56.52 23.63
N PRO A 822 -22.64 -57.36 24.63
CA PRO A 822 -23.99 -57.38 25.20
C PRO A 822 -24.17 -56.16 26.12
N LEU A 823 -25.08 -55.27 25.74
CA LEU A 823 -25.46 -54.09 26.52
C LEU A 823 -26.89 -54.29 27.04
N ALA A 824 -27.04 -54.37 28.36
CA ALA A 824 -28.36 -54.41 28.99
C ALA A 824 -29.10 -53.09 28.75
N MET A 825 -30.38 -53.18 28.39
CA MET A 825 -31.27 -52.02 28.33
C MET A 825 -31.86 -51.77 29.72
N THR A 826 -31.80 -50.53 30.19
CA THR A 826 -32.29 -50.08 31.50
C THR A 826 -33.40 -49.06 31.38
#